data_AF-A0A7W1K7I2-F1
#
_entry.id   AF-A0A7W1K7I2-F1
#
_cell.length_a   1.000
_cell.length_b   1.000
_cell.length_c   1.000
_cell.angle_alpha   90.00
_cell.angle_beta   90.00
_cell.angle_gamma   90.00
#
_symmetry.space_group_name_H-M   'P 1'
#
loop_
_entity.id
_entity.type
_entity.pdbx_description
1 polymer ?
#
loop_
_entity_poly.entity_id
_entity_poly.type
_entity_poly.pdbx_seq_one_letter_code
_entity_poly.pdbx_strand_id
1 'polypeptide(L)'
;RSTGQIRARPTGDGATVLALTVPGAGGESVTLRLAVTVGSVQVTVSDFESLTPWVYANDRAPTGSLSLVPGRNAAAGKAIRISYDFTGSTATRGAYARAVTPLLVDGQPQRFGLWVRGDGRGQLLRLQYTQANGTRANLDATIANQVFTGWRLIEFNVPAGVTYPLKIERVRVLETRAALSYTGSVDIDDLVAYVPRSLDLPEDELRTDQQILRQGPLPDGDFRFATLSDVQFTANDTANDRELIQVARQELREIKAENPRFLIINGDFVDTGFPADVRLARQILDEELGDDLPHFYVPGNHEILGPGNLDAWRAEFGADHRTFDHEGIRFVLLNSSTGSLRGSNFEQLRTLRRALDEAATDSAVRGVMVFAHHPTEDPLTTDLSQLGDRLEVAMLQRWLGEFRTQTGKHAAMFGSHAQVVDVQRVDGVPYMVLPAAGKGAYGTPTRGGFNGRANFRVDTGAGDAWLRSEVIATTQTVELEAPGFLDLGERAQVSATAVQPRSGARVPLRYPATARWSGDDHVFVGPADQAERARAEGFTALLDPERRELLALRPSGRPVEISVTSDGVTATRAVRVTVSVDCDVPGVIRGTAKADILIGTPGDDVICAGGGSDTIRAGGGDDLVLGEGGNDTILDGSGQDDVSGGTGDDVLTMGEGSDAASGGAGADHVSYATRSTGVEASLGRVDGSYPDGGPAFSEGNGAGDEDRITADVERLSGGGGPDVLDGDAFANTLIGNGGADILSGGDGADRLSGGDDDDIAYGGPGDDTVEGNDGDDELSDGTGADTLLGGDGDDLLRSLSDGAVDQLSCGDGTDRFALAAGDRASNCEIATG
;
A
#
# COMPACT_ATOMS: atom_id res chain seq x y z
N ARG A 1 -8.79 -0.91 46.18
CA ARG A 1 -9.47 -0.95 44.87
C ARG A 1 -8.71 -1.99 44.06
N SER A 2 -9.37 -3.10 43.79
CA SER A 2 -8.79 -4.40 43.40
C SER A 2 -8.09 -4.34 42.04
N THR A 3 -6.89 -4.90 41.97
CA THR A 3 -6.20 -5.31 40.75
C THR A 3 -7.18 -6.03 39.82
N GLY A 4 -7.51 -5.42 38.67
CA GLY A 4 -8.52 -5.88 37.72
C GLY A 4 -8.13 -7.16 36.99
N GLN A 5 -8.08 -8.29 37.71
CA GLN A 5 -7.87 -9.60 37.10
C GLN A 5 -9.17 -10.09 36.45
N ILE A 6 -9.11 -10.40 35.16
CA ILE A 6 -10.20 -11.02 34.40
C ILE A 6 -9.91 -12.51 34.31
N ARG A 7 -10.93 -13.34 34.60
CA ARG A 7 -10.85 -14.80 34.48
C ARG A 7 -11.90 -15.30 33.50
N ALA A 8 -11.47 -15.74 32.32
CA ALA A 8 -12.32 -16.45 31.36
C ALA A 8 -12.31 -17.95 31.65
N ARG A 9 -13.45 -18.63 31.46
CA ARG A 9 -13.56 -20.10 31.53
C ARG A 9 -14.24 -20.62 30.25
N PRO A 10 -13.63 -21.58 29.54
CA PRO A 10 -14.25 -22.16 28.36
C PRO A 10 -15.47 -23.01 28.73
N THR A 11 -16.56 -22.90 27.96
CA THR A 11 -17.76 -23.74 28.08
C THR A 11 -17.80 -24.86 27.04
N GLY A 12 -16.89 -24.86 26.08
CA GLY A 12 -16.73 -25.86 25.03
C GLY A 12 -15.63 -25.44 24.04
N ASP A 13 -15.40 -26.26 23.03
CA ASP A 13 -14.51 -25.94 21.90
C ASP A 13 -15.13 -24.82 21.06
N GLY A 14 -14.31 -23.86 20.63
CA GLY A 14 -14.78 -22.70 19.88
C GLY A 14 -13.71 -21.61 19.79
N ALA A 15 -14.08 -20.50 19.18
CA ALA A 15 -13.22 -19.34 19.05
C ALA A 15 -14.08 -18.09 19.32
N THR A 16 -13.55 -17.13 20.07
CA THR A 16 -14.25 -15.89 20.37
C THR A 16 -13.27 -14.73 20.59
N VAL A 17 -13.78 -13.50 20.50
CA VAL A 17 -13.04 -12.29 20.84
C VAL A 17 -13.65 -11.71 22.11
N LEU A 18 -12.87 -11.61 23.17
CA LEU A 18 -13.26 -10.90 24.39
C LEU A 18 -12.97 -9.42 24.19
N ALA A 19 -14.01 -8.60 24.08
CA ALA A 19 -13.88 -7.15 24.10
C ALA A 19 -13.99 -6.63 25.54
N LEU A 20 -12.96 -5.91 25.98
CA LEU A 20 -12.84 -5.31 27.30
C LEU A 20 -12.82 -3.80 27.14
N THR A 21 -13.95 -3.16 27.43
CA THR A 21 -14.09 -1.71 27.29
C THR A 21 -13.90 -1.03 28.64
N VAL A 22 -12.93 -0.12 28.71
CA VAL A 22 -12.68 0.75 29.85
C VAL A 22 -13.13 2.16 29.47
N PRO A 23 -14.15 2.73 30.12
CA PRO A 23 -14.54 4.12 29.89
C PRO A 23 -13.42 5.06 30.37
N GLY A 24 -12.99 5.95 29.49
CA GLY A 24 -12.07 7.05 29.75
C GLY A 24 -12.80 8.29 30.29
N ALA A 25 -12.02 9.25 30.80
CA ALA A 25 -12.57 10.55 31.18
C ALA A 25 -12.91 11.35 29.92
N GLY A 26 -14.13 11.91 29.84
CA GLY A 26 -14.59 12.70 28.68
C GLY A 26 -15.50 11.98 27.70
N GLY A 27 -15.87 10.71 27.95
CA GLY A 27 -16.81 9.95 27.10
C GLY A 27 -16.14 9.03 26.08
N GLU A 28 -14.84 9.15 25.88
CA GLU A 28 -14.05 8.18 25.10
C GLU A 28 -13.92 6.85 25.86
N SER A 29 -13.89 5.72 25.16
CA SER A 29 -13.73 4.40 25.76
C SER A 29 -12.60 3.63 25.07
N VAL A 30 -11.71 3.02 25.84
CA VAL A 30 -10.65 2.16 25.31
C VAL A 30 -11.16 0.73 25.30
N THR A 31 -11.23 0.11 24.12
CA THR A 31 -11.57 -1.32 24.00
C THR A 31 -10.31 -2.13 23.69
N LEU A 32 -10.04 -3.13 24.54
CA LEU A 32 -9.05 -4.17 24.28
C LEU A 32 -9.78 -5.41 23.74
N ARG A 33 -9.33 -5.94 22.61
CA ARG A 33 -9.85 -7.20 22.05
C ARG A 33 -8.85 -8.32 22.29
N LEU A 34 -9.28 -9.39 22.96
CA LEU A 34 -8.47 -10.58 23.21
C LEU A 34 -9.06 -11.76 22.44
N ALA A 35 -8.32 -12.27 21.46
CA ALA A 35 -8.66 -13.51 20.77
C ALA A 35 -8.50 -14.71 21.71
N VAL A 36 -9.53 -15.54 21.81
CA VAL A 36 -9.51 -16.76 22.61
C VAL A 36 -9.98 -17.93 21.77
N THR A 37 -9.08 -18.85 21.48
CA THR A 37 -9.36 -20.11 20.78
C THR A 37 -9.28 -21.28 21.75
N VAL A 38 -10.27 -22.17 21.74
CA VAL A 38 -10.38 -23.36 22.58
C VAL A 38 -10.62 -24.57 21.70
N GLY A 39 -9.78 -25.58 21.82
CA GLY A 39 -9.80 -26.76 20.95
C GLY A 39 -9.07 -26.52 19.61
N SER A 40 -9.03 -27.55 18.78
CA SER A 40 -8.33 -27.55 17.48
C SER A 40 -9.17 -28.23 16.41
N VAL A 41 -9.01 -27.82 15.16
CA VAL A 41 -9.51 -28.54 13.97
C VAL A 41 -8.41 -29.41 13.39
N GLN A 42 -8.80 -30.56 12.83
CA GLN A 42 -7.89 -31.47 12.16
C GLN A 42 -7.80 -31.06 10.69
N VAL A 43 -6.58 -30.78 10.22
CA VAL A 43 -6.27 -30.45 8.82
C VAL A 43 -5.44 -31.60 8.24
N THR A 44 -5.85 -32.13 7.09
CA THR A 44 -5.09 -33.19 6.41
C THR A 44 -3.87 -32.57 5.71
N VAL A 45 -2.68 -33.05 6.05
CA VAL A 45 -1.41 -32.63 5.43
C VAL A 45 -1.03 -33.58 4.29
N SER A 46 -1.26 -34.88 4.47
CA SER A 46 -1.14 -35.88 3.40
C SER A 46 -1.95 -37.12 3.76
N ASP A 47 -2.73 -37.62 2.80
CA ASP A 47 -3.50 -38.86 2.92
C ASP A 47 -2.67 -40.11 2.59
N PHE A 48 -1.51 -39.95 1.93
CA PHE A 48 -0.65 -41.04 1.44
C PHE A 48 -1.31 -41.98 0.41
N GLU A 49 -2.29 -41.47 -0.34
CA GLU A 49 -2.99 -42.24 -1.38
C GLU A 49 -2.17 -42.44 -2.66
N SER A 50 -1.08 -41.68 -2.81
CA SER A 50 -0.15 -41.77 -3.93
C SER A 50 1.31 -41.65 -3.46
N LEU A 51 2.25 -42.15 -4.27
CA LEU A 51 3.68 -41.94 -4.00
C LEU A 51 4.10 -40.50 -4.26
N THR A 52 3.37 -39.70 -5.03
CA THR A 52 3.71 -38.28 -5.22
C THR A 52 3.10 -37.46 -4.08
N PRO A 53 3.84 -36.56 -3.40
CA PRO A 53 5.20 -36.07 -3.71
C PRO A 53 6.33 -36.78 -2.95
N TRP A 54 6.14 -37.98 -2.46
CA TRP A 54 7.07 -38.72 -1.60
C TRP A 54 8.11 -39.53 -2.37
N VAL A 55 9.39 -39.30 -2.06
CA VAL A 55 10.52 -40.08 -2.59
C VAL A 55 11.30 -40.75 -1.46
N TYR A 56 11.85 -41.92 -1.75
CA TYR A 56 12.69 -42.63 -0.79
C TYR A 56 13.98 -41.84 -0.56
N ALA A 57 14.31 -41.60 0.70
CA ALA A 57 15.59 -41.08 1.12
C ALA A 57 16.10 -41.88 2.32
N ASN A 58 17.41 -41.89 2.54
CA ASN A 58 17.97 -42.68 3.63
C ASN A 58 19.26 -42.06 4.19
N ASP A 59 19.59 -42.47 5.40
CA ASP A 59 20.94 -42.40 5.95
C ASP A 59 21.42 -43.82 6.23
N ARG A 60 22.39 -44.30 5.44
CA ARG A 60 23.04 -45.61 5.62
C ARG A 60 22.06 -46.80 5.56
N ALA A 61 20.97 -46.66 4.80
CA ALA A 61 20.00 -47.73 4.50
C ALA A 61 19.60 -47.68 3.00
N PRO A 62 20.55 -47.88 2.07
CA PRO A 62 20.37 -47.56 0.65
C PRO A 62 19.46 -48.53 -0.11
N THR A 63 19.21 -49.72 0.42
CA THR A 63 18.44 -50.79 -0.23
C THR A 63 16.94 -50.77 0.09
N GLY A 64 16.47 -49.81 0.90
CA GLY A 64 15.05 -49.61 1.15
C GLY A 64 14.33 -48.89 0.01
N SER A 65 13.01 -48.76 0.14
CA SER A 65 12.13 -48.18 -0.89
C SER A 65 10.80 -47.71 -0.32
N LEU A 66 10.08 -46.89 -1.10
CA LEU A 66 8.67 -46.58 -0.89
C LEU A 66 7.80 -47.42 -1.82
N SER A 67 6.67 -47.93 -1.34
CA SER A 67 5.65 -48.59 -2.17
C SER A 67 4.25 -48.37 -1.63
N LEU A 68 3.24 -48.49 -2.50
CA LEU A 68 1.83 -48.41 -2.07
C LEU A 68 1.36 -49.76 -1.55
N VAL A 69 0.63 -49.73 -0.44
CA VAL A 69 -0.02 -50.89 0.19
C VAL A 69 -1.46 -50.55 0.55
N PRO A 70 -2.33 -51.53 0.84
CA PRO A 70 -3.65 -51.24 1.38
C PRO A 70 -3.55 -50.43 2.68
N GLY A 71 -4.31 -49.33 2.75
CA GLY A 71 -4.32 -48.40 3.87
C GLY A 71 -5.00 -48.96 5.11
N ARG A 72 -5.10 -48.13 6.15
CA ARG A 72 -5.77 -48.46 7.42
C ARG A 72 -7.23 -48.84 7.19
N ASN A 73 -7.90 -48.10 6.31
CA ASN A 73 -9.25 -48.40 5.83
C ASN A 73 -9.15 -49.16 4.50
N ALA A 74 -8.83 -50.46 4.57
CA ALA A 74 -8.51 -51.28 3.39
C ALA A 74 -9.62 -51.36 2.32
N ALA A 75 -10.85 -50.93 2.63
CA ALA A 75 -11.96 -50.84 1.69
C ALA A 75 -12.01 -49.51 0.91
N ALA A 76 -11.22 -48.49 1.28
CA ALA A 76 -11.40 -47.11 0.84
C ALA A 76 -10.11 -46.34 0.51
N GLY A 77 -8.91 -46.86 0.82
CA GLY A 77 -7.65 -46.11 0.62
C GLY A 77 -6.37 -46.95 0.62
N LYS A 78 -5.26 -46.30 0.29
CA LYS A 78 -3.89 -46.81 0.25
C LYS A 78 -3.06 -46.19 1.37
N ALA A 79 -1.85 -46.71 1.55
CA ALA A 79 -0.84 -46.16 2.44
C ALA A 79 0.54 -46.31 1.79
N ILE A 80 1.52 -45.56 2.29
CA ILE A 80 2.91 -45.72 1.87
C ILE A 80 3.64 -46.65 2.83
N ARG A 81 4.21 -47.72 2.28
CA ARG A 81 5.21 -48.56 2.95
C ARG A 81 6.60 -47.96 2.81
N ILE A 82 7.29 -47.77 3.93
CA ILE A 82 8.71 -47.47 3.99
C ILE A 82 9.45 -48.76 4.36
N SER A 83 10.15 -49.37 3.40
CA SER A 83 11.01 -50.51 3.66
C SER A 83 12.44 -50.06 4.01
N TYR A 84 13.14 -50.84 4.83
CA TYR A 84 14.51 -50.55 5.23
C TYR A 84 15.35 -51.80 5.44
N ASP A 85 16.64 -51.61 5.23
CA ASP A 85 17.70 -52.53 5.60
C ASP A 85 18.69 -51.79 6.51
N PHE A 86 18.63 -52.11 7.81
CA PHE A 86 19.52 -51.55 8.82
C PHE A 86 20.68 -52.48 9.17
N THR A 87 20.96 -53.50 8.33
CA THR A 87 22.08 -54.43 8.52
C THR A 87 23.42 -53.87 8.05
N GLY A 88 23.40 -52.91 7.12
CA GLY A 88 24.59 -52.38 6.46
C GLY A 88 25.44 -51.41 7.29
N SER A 89 25.03 -51.03 8.51
CA SER A 89 25.80 -50.13 9.38
C SER A 89 25.44 -50.29 10.85
N THR A 90 26.39 -50.00 11.75
CA THR A 90 26.17 -49.90 13.21
C THR A 90 26.03 -48.46 13.72
N ALA A 91 26.23 -47.45 12.85
CA ALA A 91 25.94 -46.04 13.16
C ALA A 91 24.42 -45.79 13.23
N THR A 92 23.92 -44.56 13.38
CA THR A 92 22.48 -44.30 13.20
C THR A 92 22.07 -44.55 11.73
N ARG A 93 20.97 -45.29 11.53
CA ARG A 93 20.40 -45.63 10.22
C ARG A 93 19.03 -45.00 10.11
N GLY A 94 18.66 -44.57 8.90
CA GLY A 94 17.37 -43.93 8.66
C GLY A 94 16.79 -44.27 7.30
N ALA A 95 15.48 -44.51 7.26
CA ALA A 95 14.71 -44.67 6.04
C ALA A 95 13.53 -43.71 6.06
N TYR A 96 13.36 -42.96 4.97
CA TYR A 96 12.55 -41.75 4.93
C TYR A 96 11.54 -41.78 3.78
N ALA A 97 10.34 -41.30 4.06
CA ALA A 97 9.49 -40.71 3.03
C ALA A 97 9.78 -39.20 3.02
N ARG A 98 10.45 -38.72 1.97
CA ARG A 98 10.82 -37.30 1.82
C ARG A 98 9.93 -36.65 0.77
N ALA A 99 9.30 -35.53 1.08
CA ALA A 99 8.55 -34.77 0.10
C ALA A 99 9.53 -34.12 -0.91
N VAL A 100 9.21 -34.16 -2.20
CA VAL A 100 9.98 -33.49 -3.26
C VAL A 100 9.95 -31.98 -3.05
N THR A 101 8.77 -31.44 -2.77
CA THR A 101 8.54 -30.08 -2.30
C THR A 101 7.98 -30.14 -0.88
N PRO A 102 8.57 -29.43 0.11
CA PRO A 102 8.04 -29.42 1.47
C PRO A 102 6.57 -29.00 1.52
N LEU A 103 5.74 -29.78 2.23
CA LEU A 103 4.30 -29.59 2.28
C LEU A 103 3.95 -28.44 3.23
N LEU A 104 3.38 -27.35 2.72
CA LEU A 104 2.89 -26.25 3.54
C LEU A 104 1.74 -26.72 4.45
N VAL A 105 1.76 -26.29 5.70
CA VAL A 105 0.68 -26.56 6.67
C VAL A 105 0.08 -25.22 7.09
N ASP A 106 -1.19 -25.04 6.77
CA ASP A 106 -1.90 -23.80 7.08
C ASP A 106 -2.16 -23.63 8.58
N GLY A 107 -2.12 -22.37 9.02
CA GLY A 107 -2.31 -21.96 10.41
C GLY A 107 -1.14 -22.31 11.34
N GLN A 108 -1.44 -22.45 12.63
CA GLN A 108 -0.45 -22.61 13.70
C GLN A 108 -0.59 -23.99 14.39
N PRO A 109 -0.23 -25.10 13.71
CA PRO A 109 -0.40 -26.43 14.28
C PRO A 109 0.32 -26.57 15.63
N GLN A 110 -0.40 -27.08 16.62
CA GLN A 110 0.11 -27.35 17.96
C GLN A 110 0.64 -28.79 18.07
N ARG A 111 0.17 -29.67 17.18
CA ARG A 111 0.50 -31.10 17.16
C ARG A 111 0.24 -31.68 15.78
N PHE A 112 0.95 -32.74 15.43
CA PHE A 112 0.65 -33.61 14.29
C PHE A 112 0.23 -35.01 14.75
N GLY A 113 -0.60 -35.66 13.95
CA GLY A 113 -0.96 -37.06 14.09
C GLY A 113 -0.58 -37.80 12.80
N LEU A 114 0.00 -38.99 12.92
CA LEU A 114 0.33 -39.86 11.81
C LEU A 114 -0.11 -41.28 12.13
N TRP A 115 -0.90 -41.93 11.28
CA TRP A 115 -1.17 -43.35 11.44
C TRP A 115 0.03 -44.16 10.96
N VAL A 116 0.49 -45.07 11.81
CA VAL A 116 1.63 -45.94 11.49
C VAL A 116 1.27 -47.38 11.77
N ARG A 117 1.58 -48.28 10.83
CA ARG A 117 1.59 -49.73 11.05
C ARG A 117 3.00 -50.17 11.40
N GLY A 118 3.24 -50.40 12.69
CA GLY A 118 4.54 -50.81 13.21
C GLY A 118 4.87 -52.28 12.92
N ASP A 119 6.16 -52.61 12.83
CA ASP A 119 6.68 -53.98 12.68
C ASP A 119 7.18 -54.59 14.01
N GLY A 120 7.00 -53.88 15.12
CA GLY A 120 7.35 -54.33 16.46
C GLY A 120 8.83 -54.21 16.84
N ARG A 121 9.67 -53.52 16.07
CA ARG A 121 11.13 -53.52 16.30
C ARG A 121 11.70 -52.32 17.04
N GLY A 122 10.89 -51.33 17.40
CA GLY A 122 11.33 -50.27 18.30
C GLY A 122 11.98 -49.06 17.62
N GLN A 123 11.70 -48.80 16.35
CA GLN A 123 12.27 -47.69 15.60
C GLN A 123 11.80 -46.35 16.18
N LEU A 124 12.68 -45.36 16.15
CA LEU A 124 12.31 -43.99 16.45
C LEU A 124 11.62 -43.39 15.22
N LEU A 125 10.38 -42.94 15.43
CA LEU A 125 9.61 -42.18 14.44
C LEU A 125 9.82 -40.69 14.68
N ARG A 126 10.06 -39.96 13.59
CA ARG A 126 10.35 -38.53 13.62
C ARG A 126 9.74 -37.81 12.41
N LEU A 127 9.10 -36.68 12.65
CA LEU A 127 8.75 -35.73 11.59
C LEU A 127 9.81 -34.65 11.53
N GLN A 128 10.26 -34.29 10.34
CA GLN A 128 11.12 -33.13 10.12
C GLN A 128 10.33 -32.04 9.40
N TYR A 129 10.52 -30.81 9.85
CA TYR A 129 9.83 -29.64 9.33
C TYR A 129 10.77 -28.44 9.20
N THR A 130 10.37 -27.49 8.38
CA THR A 130 11.01 -26.18 8.20
C THR A 130 10.06 -25.11 8.70
N GLN A 131 10.61 -24.18 9.49
CA GLN A 131 9.91 -23.01 10.03
C GLN A 131 9.87 -21.87 9.02
N ALA A 132 9.04 -20.85 9.27
CA ALA A 132 8.98 -19.67 8.40
C ALA A 132 10.31 -18.92 8.29
N ASN A 133 11.10 -18.90 9.37
CA ASN A 133 12.45 -18.34 9.37
C ASN A 133 13.50 -19.20 8.63
N GLY A 134 13.08 -20.24 7.91
CA GLY A 134 13.95 -21.15 7.15
C GLY A 134 14.67 -22.22 7.99
N THR A 135 14.53 -22.21 9.32
CA THR A 135 15.22 -23.17 10.19
C THR A 135 14.56 -24.55 10.16
N ARG A 136 15.37 -25.61 10.01
CA ARG A 136 14.90 -27.01 10.07
C ARG A 136 14.96 -27.57 11.47
N ALA A 137 13.89 -28.24 11.89
CA ALA A 137 13.79 -28.89 13.19
C ALA A 137 13.11 -30.28 13.09
N ASN A 138 13.13 -31.03 14.18
CA ASN A 138 12.57 -32.38 14.25
C ASN A 138 11.55 -32.47 15.39
N LEU A 139 10.45 -33.17 15.14
CA LEU A 139 9.50 -33.61 16.16
C LEU A 139 9.66 -35.11 16.35
N ASP A 140 9.98 -35.52 17.57
CA ASP A 140 10.12 -36.92 17.94
C ASP A 140 8.80 -37.48 18.48
N ALA A 141 8.46 -38.69 18.04
CA ALA A 141 7.36 -39.42 18.68
C ALA A 141 7.72 -39.72 20.14
N THR A 142 6.74 -39.62 21.04
CA THR A 142 6.94 -39.94 22.45
C THR A 142 7.40 -41.39 22.66
N ILE A 143 8.27 -41.64 23.64
CA ILE A 143 8.92 -42.95 23.88
C ILE A 143 7.90 -44.09 24.10
N ALA A 144 6.70 -43.78 24.59
CA ALA A 144 5.60 -44.74 24.79
C ALA A 144 5.06 -45.38 23.48
N ASN A 145 5.52 -44.92 22.32
CA ASN A 145 5.03 -45.32 21.00
C ASN A 145 6.06 -46.11 20.16
N GLN A 146 7.17 -46.59 20.73
CA GLN A 146 8.27 -47.14 19.90
C GLN A 146 8.14 -48.64 19.56
N VAL A 147 7.57 -49.48 20.42
CA VAL A 147 7.41 -50.92 20.16
C VAL A 147 5.94 -51.28 20.06
N PHE A 148 5.44 -51.48 18.84
CA PHE A 148 4.07 -51.90 18.58
C PHE A 148 3.95 -52.58 17.21
N THR A 149 2.91 -53.40 17.05
CA THR A 149 2.50 -53.97 15.77
C THR A 149 1.07 -53.53 15.45
N GLY A 150 0.75 -53.45 14.15
CA GLY A 150 -0.57 -52.97 13.70
C GLY A 150 -0.66 -51.44 13.66
N TRP A 151 -1.82 -50.94 13.21
CA TRP A 151 -2.09 -49.51 13.03
C TRP A 151 -2.27 -48.78 14.36
N ARG A 152 -1.54 -47.67 14.55
CA ARG A 152 -1.65 -46.79 15.71
C ARG A 152 -1.44 -45.33 15.29
N LEU A 153 -2.20 -44.41 15.89
CA LEU A 153 -1.96 -42.97 15.74
C LEU A 153 -0.75 -42.57 16.59
N ILE A 154 0.24 -41.98 15.93
CA ILE A 154 1.46 -41.46 16.53
C ILE A 154 1.37 -39.94 16.55
N GLU A 155 1.58 -39.35 17.71
CA GLU A 155 1.43 -37.92 17.91
C GLU A 155 2.79 -37.23 18.09
N PHE A 156 2.93 -36.05 17.48
CA PHE A 156 4.13 -35.23 17.50
C PHE A 156 3.76 -33.81 17.98
N ASN A 157 4.18 -33.42 19.17
CA ASN A 157 3.87 -32.10 19.73
C ASN A 157 4.81 -31.04 19.16
N VAL A 158 4.25 -29.91 18.72
CA VAL A 158 5.03 -28.75 18.28
C VAL A 158 5.45 -27.95 19.52
N PRO A 159 6.76 -27.69 19.72
CA PRO A 159 7.22 -26.93 20.87
C PRO A 159 6.84 -25.45 20.77
N ALA A 160 6.77 -24.76 21.92
CA ALA A 160 6.63 -23.31 21.94
C ALA A 160 7.85 -22.61 21.30
N GLY A 161 7.65 -21.42 20.74
CA GLY A 161 8.71 -20.62 20.09
C GLY A 161 9.00 -20.99 18.63
N VAL A 162 8.14 -21.81 18.01
CA VAL A 162 8.21 -22.15 16.59
C VAL A 162 7.61 -21.02 15.74
N THR A 163 8.24 -20.70 14.60
CA THR A 163 7.73 -19.69 13.65
C THR A 163 6.95 -20.33 12.50
N TYR A 164 5.73 -19.83 12.26
CA TYR A 164 4.76 -20.33 11.28
C TYR A 164 4.73 -19.47 10.00
N PRO A 165 4.35 -20.02 8.83
CA PRO A 165 3.83 -21.38 8.60
C PRO A 165 4.91 -22.47 8.65
N LEU A 166 4.48 -23.71 8.92
CA LEU A 166 5.37 -24.87 8.90
C LEU A 166 5.32 -25.57 7.55
N LYS A 167 6.47 -26.10 7.12
CA LYS A 167 6.57 -26.98 5.95
C LYS A 167 7.08 -28.35 6.35
N ILE A 168 6.31 -29.41 6.08
CA ILE A 168 6.73 -30.80 6.37
C ILE A 168 7.68 -31.29 5.28
N GLU A 169 8.87 -31.72 5.70
CA GLU A 169 9.95 -32.15 4.81
C GLU A 169 9.97 -33.67 4.62
N ARG A 170 9.85 -34.42 5.73
CA ARG A 170 9.96 -35.89 5.69
C ARG A 170 9.45 -36.57 6.96
N VAL A 171 8.93 -37.77 6.77
CA VAL A 171 8.71 -38.77 7.82
C VAL A 171 9.95 -39.65 7.91
N ARG A 172 10.49 -39.84 9.11
CA ARG A 172 11.74 -40.57 9.35
C ARG A 172 11.54 -41.77 10.26
N VAL A 173 12.04 -42.91 9.81
CA VAL A 173 12.13 -44.15 10.57
C VAL A 173 13.60 -44.37 10.88
N LEU A 174 13.97 -44.36 12.16
CA LEU A 174 15.36 -44.34 12.60
C LEU A 174 15.68 -45.52 13.52
N GLU A 175 16.84 -46.13 13.32
CA GLU A 175 17.45 -47.05 14.28
C GLU A 175 18.75 -46.43 14.81
N THR A 176 18.76 -46.13 16.11
CA THR A 176 19.86 -45.47 16.81
C THR A 176 20.71 -46.46 17.62
N ARG A 177 20.23 -47.68 17.85
CA ARG A 177 20.92 -48.69 18.64
C ARG A 177 21.92 -49.44 17.76
N ALA A 178 23.19 -49.36 18.13
CA ALA A 178 24.27 -49.99 17.37
C ALA A 178 24.24 -51.53 17.43
N ALA A 179 23.68 -52.11 18.50
CA ALA A 179 23.67 -53.55 18.74
C ALA A 179 22.61 -54.32 17.93
N LEU A 180 21.69 -53.63 17.26
CA LEU A 180 20.62 -54.26 16.47
C LEU A 180 20.95 -54.22 14.99
N SER A 181 20.69 -55.30 14.26
CA SER A 181 20.97 -55.40 12.83
C SER A 181 19.85 -56.21 12.18
N TYR A 182 19.06 -55.58 11.32
CA TYR A 182 17.85 -56.22 10.78
C TYR A 182 17.23 -55.48 9.57
N THR A 183 16.34 -56.15 8.85
CA THR A 183 15.53 -55.60 7.75
C THR A 183 14.05 -55.56 8.12
N GLY A 184 13.27 -54.62 7.61
CA GLY A 184 11.84 -54.52 7.92
C GLY A 184 11.11 -53.44 7.12
N SER A 185 9.89 -53.12 7.55
CA SER A 185 9.10 -52.05 6.95
C SER A 185 8.06 -51.51 7.91
N VAL A 186 7.77 -50.21 7.83
CA VAL A 186 6.61 -49.59 8.47
C VAL A 186 5.71 -48.98 7.40
N ASP A 187 4.40 -48.97 7.64
CA ASP A 187 3.45 -48.33 6.73
C ASP A 187 2.90 -47.07 7.40
N ILE A 188 2.74 -46.00 6.63
CA ILE A 188 2.29 -44.70 7.10
C ILE A 188 1.05 -44.25 6.30
N ASP A 189 0.12 -43.63 7.00
CA ASP A 189 -1.21 -43.26 6.51
C ASP A 189 -1.71 -42.01 7.27
N ASP A 190 -2.60 -41.22 6.68
CA ASP A 190 -3.29 -40.07 7.30
C ASP A 190 -2.37 -39.15 8.16
N LEU A 191 -1.49 -38.35 7.55
CA LEU A 191 -0.77 -37.28 8.25
C LEU A 191 -1.69 -36.07 8.42
N VAL A 192 -1.97 -35.72 9.66
CA VAL A 192 -2.85 -34.61 10.03
C VAL A 192 -2.19 -33.63 10.98
N ALA A 193 -2.61 -32.37 10.90
CA ALA A 193 -2.23 -31.28 11.77
C ALA A 193 -3.42 -30.87 12.65
N TYR A 194 -3.17 -30.60 13.93
CA TYR A 194 -4.17 -30.06 14.86
C TYR A 194 -3.94 -28.55 14.99
N VAL A 195 -4.77 -27.78 14.30
CA VAL A 195 -4.63 -26.33 14.16
C VAL A 195 -5.69 -25.64 15.04
N PRO A 196 -5.35 -24.61 15.83
CA PRO A 196 -6.35 -23.79 16.50
C PRO A 196 -7.36 -23.23 15.50
N ARG A 197 -8.61 -23.06 15.92
CA ARG A 197 -9.63 -22.43 15.05
C ARG A 197 -9.21 -20.99 14.74
N SER A 198 -9.26 -20.60 13.46
CA SER A 198 -9.01 -19.21 13.07
C SER A 198 -10.11 -18.29 13.63
N LEU A 199 -9.70 -17.08 13.99
CA LEU A 199 -10.59 -15.97 14.33
C LEU A 199 -10.21 -14.83 13.40
N ASP A 200 -11.18 -14.33 12.65
CA ASP A 200 -11.03 -13.05 11.99
C ASP A 200 -11.13 -11.98 13.07
N LEU A 201 -9.97 -11.44 13.45
CA LEU A 201 -9.92 -10.27 14.30
C LEU A 201 -10.12 -9.05 13.41
N PRO A 202 -11.02 -8.11 13.76
CA PRO A 202 -11.04 -6.83 13.09
C PRO A 202 -9.67 -6.19 13.28
N GLU A 203 -9.14 -5.58 12.21
CA GLU A 203 -7.90 -4.82 12.28
C GLU A 203 -8.02 -3.76 13.39
N ASP A 204 -7.06 -3.68 14.31
CA ASP A 204 -7.11 -2.66 15.36
C ASP A 204 -7.01 -1.29 14.71
N GLU A 205 -7.95 -0.39 14.92
CA GLU A 205 -7.86 0.97 14.34
C GLU A 205 -6.57 1.66 14.81
N LEU A 206 -5.86 2.27 13.87
CA LEU A 206 -4.64 3.01 14.16
C LEU A 206 -4.98 4.18 15.08
N ARG A 207 -4.44 4.18 16.29
CA ARG A 207 -4.71 5.22 17.29
C ARG A 207 -3.89 6.46 16.96
N THR A 208 -4.57 7.58 16.79
CA THR A 208 -3.88 8.85 16.56
C THR A 208 -3.45 9.51 17.86
N ASP A 209 -2.24 10.06 17.91
CA ASP A 209 -1.78 10.92 19.00
C ASP A 209 -1.62 12.37 18.52
N GLN A 210 -1.97 13.33 19.39
CA GLN A 210 -1.85 14.76 19.08
C GLN A 210 -0.40 15.23 18.91
N GLN A 211 0.60 14.43 19.33
CA GLN A 211 2.00 14.75 19.10
C GLN A 211 2.30 14.85 17.60
N ILE A 212 1.81 13.92 16.77
CA ILE A 212 2.04 13.97 15.32
C ILE A 212 0.98 14.87 14.67
N LEU A 213 1.44 15.82 13.87
CA LEU A 213 0.57 16.66 13.08
C LEU A 213 -0.10 15.86 11.97
N ARG A 214 -1.42 16.03 11.84
CA ARG A 214 -2.17 15.55 10.67
C ARG A 214 -1.98 16.46 9.46
N GLN A 215 -1.77 17.76 9.72
CA GLN A 215 -1.58 18.82 8.74
C GLN A 215 -0.37 19.66 9.17
N GLY A 216 0.62 19.77 8.30
CA GLY A 216 1.79 20.64 8.46
C GLY A 216 1.57 22.04 7.85
N PRO A 217 2.60 22.91 7.88
CA PRO A 217 3.90 22.70 8.52
C PRO A 217 3.82 22.78 10.06
N LEU A 218 4.94 22.49 10.74
CA LEU A 218 5.07 22.72 12.18
C LEU A 218 4.72 24.19 12.53
N PRO A 219 3.90 24.45 13.57
CA PRO A 219 3.62 25.80 14.05
C PRO A 219 4.87 26.44 14.68
N ASP A 220 4.85 27.76 14.92
CA ASP A 220 5.92 28.45 15.67
C ASP A 220 6.02 27.95 17.11
N GLY A 221 7.22 27.96 17.70
CA GLY A 221 7.49 27.56 19.08
C GLY A 221 8.81 28.14 19.62
N ASP A 222 9.24 27.68 20.79
CA ASP A 222 10.52 28.08 21.40
C ASP A 222 11.71 27.70 20.49
N PHE A 223 11.70 26.47 19.95
CA PHE A 223 12.68 26.01 18.98
C PHE A 223 12.18 24.79 18.19
N ARG A 224 12.89 24.46 17.12
CA ARG A 224 12.71 23.24 16.32
C ARG A 224 13.97 22.38 16.33
N PHE A 225 13.84 21.07 16.28
CA PHE A 225 14.95 20.14 16.06
C PHE A 225 14.50 19.01 15.13
N ALA A 226 15.44 18.36 14.47
CA ALA A 226 15.17 17.27 13.54
C ALA A 226 15.73 15.94 14.05
N THR A 227 15.19 14.85 13.54
CA THR A 227 15.69 13.50 13.79
C THR A 227 15.88 12.73 12.50
N LEU A 228 16.89 11.86 12.48
CA LEU A 228 17.17 10.91 11.41
C LEU A 228 17.58 9.57 12.03
N SER A 229 17.22 8.45 11.44
CA SER A 229 17.56 7.12 11.97
C SER A 229 17.63 6.09 10.87
N ASP A 230 18.31 4.97 11.11
CA ASP A 230 18.21 3.75 10.30
C ASP A 230 18.46 3.99 8.79
N VAL A 231 19.57 4.67 8.47
CA VAL A 231 20.01 4.78 7.08
C VAL A 231 20.72 3.50 6.63
N GLN A 232 21.61 2.98 7.47
CA GLN A 232 22.31 1.70 7.29
C GLN A 232 23.13 1.57 5.99
N PHE A 233 24.03 2.52 5.70
CA PHE A 233 25.04 2.32 4.64
C PHE A 233 26.33 1.69 5.18
N THR A 234 27.14 1.08 4.31
CA THR A 234 28.54 0.69 4.61
C THR A 234 29.53 1.41 3.69
N ALA A 235 30.82 1.32 4.03
CA ALA A 235 31.93 1.79 3.20
C ALA A 235 32.37 0.74 2.14
N ASN A 236 31.60 -0.33 1.92
CA ASN A 236 31.95 -1.40 0.96
C ASN A 236 31.70 -1.01 -0.51
N ASP A 237 31.08 0.14 -0.78
CA ASP A 237 30.85 0.69 -2.13
C ASP A 237 30.04 -0.23 -3.06
N THR A 238 29.07 -0.98 -2.50
CA THR A 238 28.08 -1.71 -3.31
C THR A 238 27.05 -0.74 -3.93
N ALA A 239 26.27 -1.22 -4.91
CA ALA A 239 25.20 -0.41 -5.48
C ALA A 239 24.20 0.08 -4.42
N ASN A 240 23.83 -0.80 -3.48
CA ASN A 240 22.96 -0.46 -2.35
C ASN A 240 23.62 0.55 -1.40
N ASP A 241 24.92 0.43 -1.13
CA ASP A 241 25.63 1.42 -0.28
C ASP A 241 25.65 2.80 -0.91
N ARG A 242 25.93 2.89 -2.23
CA ARG A 242 25.95 4.18 -2.96
C ARG A 242 24.60 4.87 -2.89
N GLU A 243 23.52 4.11 -3.05
CA GLU A 243 22.16 4.59 -2.97
C GLU A 243 21.81 5.06 -1.53
N LEU A 244 22.16 4.29 -0.51
CA LEU A 244 21.93 4.68 0.89
C LEU A 244 22.77 5.90 1.32
N ILE A 245 23.97 6.06 0.77
CA ILE A 245 24.78 7.27 0.96
C ILE A 245 24.11 8.47 0.29
N GLN A 246 23.49 8.31 -0.87
CA GLN A 246 22.72 9.37 -1.53
C GLN A 246 21.50 9.76 -0.68
N VAL A 247 20.76 8.78 -0.15
CA VAL A 247 19.65 9.01 0.79
C VAL A 247 20.15 9.79 2.01
N ALA A 248 21.25 9.36 2.65
CA ALA A 248 21.83 10.06 3.79
C ALA A 248 22.10 11.54 3.46
N ARG A 249 22.74 11.80 2.34
CA ARG A 249 23.12 13.17 1.94
C ARG A 249 21.92 14.03 1.62
N GLN A 250 20.92 13.47 0.92
CA GLN A 250 19.71 14.20 0.57
C GLN A 250 18.92 14.58 1.83
N GLU A 251 18.63 13.62 2.71
CA GLU A 251 17.91 13.87 3.96
C GLU A 251 18.64 14.91 4.83
N LEU A 252 19.97 14.85 4.92
CA LEU A 252 20.75 15.84 5.68
C LEU A 252 20.66 17.26 5.09
N ARG A 253 20.65 17.39 3.76
CA ARG A 253 20.49 18.70 3.08
C ARG A 253 19.11 19.28 3.30
N GLU A 254 18.07 18.45 3.19
CA GLU A 254 16.69 18.86 3.41
C GLU A 254 16.47 19.26 4.87
N ILE A 255 16.94 18.45 5.82
CA ILE A 255 16.93 18.79 7.24
C ILE A 255 17.64 20.12 7.49
N LYS A 256 18.81 20.36 6.88
CA LYS A 256 19.53 21.63 7.03
C LYS A 256 18.73 22.81 6.45
N ALA A 257 18.04 22.61 5.33
CA ALA A 257 17.21 23.64 4.69
C ALA A 257 16.01 24.06 5.54
N GLU A 258 15.49 23.16 6.39
CA GLU A 258 14.41 23.45 7.34
C GLU A 258 14.87 24.26 8.57
N ASN A 259 16.17 24.54 8.67
CA ASN A 259 16.81 25.35 9.71
C ASN A 259 16.45 24.91 11.15
N PRO A 260 16.56 23.62 11.50
CA PRO A 260 16.41 23.16 12.88
C PRO A 260 17.57 23.66 13.73
N ARG A 261 17.38 23.67 15.04
CA ARG A 261 18.41 24.14 15.97
C ARG A 261 19.56 23.15 16.14
N PHE A 262 19.25 21.85 16.01
CA PHE A 262 20.18 20.75 15.96
C PHE A 262 19.49 19.50 15.37
N LEU A 263 20.30 18.51 14.98
CA LEU A 263 19.87 17.19 14.53
C LEU A 263 20.21 16.11 15.58
N ILE A 264 19.32 15.16 15.81
CA ILE A 264 19.62 13.92 16.53
C ILE A 264 19.55 12.74 15.55
N ILE A 265 20.68 12.05 15.37
CA ILE A 265 20.76 10.78 14.65
C ILE A 265 20.53 9.67 15.67
N ASN A 266 19.37 9.01 15.61
CA ASN A 266 18.94 8.07 16.65
C ASN A 266 19.29 6.60 16.34
N GLY A 267 20.54 6.36 15.97
CA GLY A 267 21.11 5.01 15.75
C GLY A 267 20.99 4.49 14.32
N ASP A 268 21.76 3.43 14.06
CA ASP A 268 21.80 2.71 12.79
C ASP A 268 22.01 3.62 11.56
N PHE A 269 22.86 4.64 11.69
CA PHE A 269 23.24 5.46 10.53
C PHE A 269 24.13 4.64 9.57
N VAL A 270 24.96 3.75 10.13
CA VAL A 270 25.76 2.77 9.39
C VAL A 270 25.20 1.38 9.58
N ASP A 271 25.37 0.48 8.60
CA ASP A 271 24.92 -0.92 8.70
C ASP A 271 25.91 -1.80 9.47
N THR A 272 27.19 -1.42 9.47
CA THR A 272 28.23 -2.09 10.27
C THR A 272 29.06 -1.06 11.02
N GLY A 273 29.49 -1.43 12.23
CA GLY A 273 30.29 -0.59 13.11
C GLY A 273 31.78 -0.59 12.79
N PHE A 274 32.21 -1.08 11.61
CA PHE A 274 33.64 -1.15 11.31
C PHE A 274 34.23 0.27 11.19
N PRO A 275 35.52 0.46 11.51
CA PRO A 275 36.14 1.78 11.49
C PRO A 275 36.01 2.54 10.16
N ALA A 276 35.88 1.84 9.02
CA ALA A 276 35.67 2.47 7.73
C ALA A 276 34.28 3.10 7.61
N ASP A 277 33.24 2.39 8.03
CA ASP A 277 31.85 2.85 7.99
C ASP A 277 31.66 4.07 8.91
N VAL A 278 32.19 3.98 10.14
CA VAL A 278 32.10 5.06 11.13
C VAL A 278 32.82 6.33 10.65
N ARG A 279 34.00 6.21 10.02
CA ARG A 279 34.69 7.36 9.42
C ARG A 279 33.93 7.95 8.23
N LEU A 280 33.31 7.10 7.41
CA LEU A 280 32.47 7.57 6.31
C LEU A 280 31.24 8.32 6.84
N ALA A 281 30.62 7.84 7.91
CA ALA A 281 29.56 8.57 8.60
C ALA A 281 30.01 9.94 9.09
N ARG A 282 31.16 10.02 9.75
CA ARG A 282 31.74 11.32 10.17
C ARG A 282 31.95 12.26 8.97
N GLN A 283 32.54 11.74 7.89
CA GLN A 283 32.78 12.50 6.67
C GLN A 283 31.49 13.04 6.06
N ILE A 284 30.45 12.21 5.90
CA ILE A 284 29.15 12.62 5.35
C ILE A 284 28.53 13.74 6.20
N LEU A 285 28.57 13.59 7.53
CA LEU A 285 28.01 14.60 8.43
C LEU A 285 28.77 15.93 8.35
N ASP A 286 30.11 15.89 8.30
CA ASP A 286 30.93 17.10 8.16
C ASP A 286 30.70 17.80 6.81
N GLU A 287 30.55 17.03 5.72
CA GLU A 287 30.34 17.57 4.38
C GLU A 287 28.96 18.21 4.20
N GLU A 288 27.90 17.58 4.70
CA GLU A 288 26.52 18.06 4.47
C GLU A 288 26.07 19.09 5.52
N LEU A 289 26.45 18.88 6.80
CA LEU A 289 26.02 19.76 7.89
C LEU A 289 27.04 20.86 8.18
N GLY A 290 28.33 20.53 8.13
CA GLY A 290 29.41 21.43 8.55
C GLY A 290 29.26 21.86 10.01
N ASP A 291 29.80 23.04 10.33
CA ASP A 291 29.64 23.68 11.65
C ASP A 291 28.30 24.42 11.81
N ASP A 292 27.49 24.48 10.75
CA ASP A 292 26.24 25.27 10.70
C ASP A 292 25.11 24.62 11.51
N LEU A 293 25.06 23.28 11.53
CA LEU A 293 24.02 22.52 12.23
C LEU A 293 24.64 21.55 13.26
N PRO A 294 24.54 21.86 14.57
CA PRO A 294 24.95 20.93 15.61
C PRO A 294 24.21 19.60 15.49
N HIS A 295 24.92 18.49 15.61
CA HIS A 295 24.33 17.16 15.53
C HIS A 295 24.78 16.27 16.69
N PHE A 296 23.90 15.37 17.10
CA PHE A 296 24.12 14.38 18.14
C PHE A 296 23.84 13.00 17.59
N TYR A 297 24.76 12.07 17.80
CA TYR A 297 24.61 10.70 17.32
C TYR A 297 24.44 9.75 18.51
N VAL A 298 23.32 9.02 18.54
CA VAL A 298 23.00 7.95 19.49
C VAL A 298 23.36 6.61 18.85
N PRO A 299 24.09 5.69 19.50
CA PRO A 299 24.43 4.39 18.90
C PRO A 299 23.25 3.41 18.96
N GLY A 300 23.01 2.73 17.83
CA GLY A 300 22.13 1.58 17.64
C GLY A 300 22.91 0.26 17.57
N ASN A 301 22.22 -0.83 17.25
CA ASN A 301 22.83 -2.16 17.23
C ASN A 301 23.76 -2.37 16.03
N HIS A 302 23.57 -1.65 14.93
CA HIS A 302 24.46 -1.75 13.78
C HIS A 302 25.82 -1.08 14.04
N GLU A 303 25.89 -0.07 14.93
CA GLU A 303 27.16 0.54 15.33
C GLU A 303 28.08 -0.40 16.13
N ILE A 304 27.58 -1.53 16.63
CA ILE A 304 28.40 -2.61 17.21
C ILE A 304 28.53 -3.83 16.30
N LEU A 305 27.75 -3.92 15.21
CA LEU A 305 27.72 -5.07 14.32
C LEU A 305 29.00 -5.13 13.50
N GLY A 306 29.71 -6.26 13.57
CA GLY A 306 31.05 -6.41 13.01
C GLY A 306 32.12 -6.47 14.09
N PRO A 307 32.53 -5.34 14.72
CA PRO A 307 33.58 -5.33 15.74
C PRO A 307 33.11 -5.84 17.12
N GLY A 308 31.80 -5.87 17.39
CA GLY A 308 31.22 -6.30 18.66
C GLY A 308 31.37 -5.29 19.81
N ASN A 309 31.77 -4.05 19.53
CA ASN A 309 31.93 -2.96 20.50
C ASN A 309 31.83 -1.58 19.81
N LEU A 310 31.80 -0.50 20.60
CA LEU A 310 31.70 0.89 20.12
C LEU A 310 33.05 1.63 20.06
N ASP A 311 34.20 0.95 20.07
CA ASP A 311 35.49 1.65 20.19
C ASP A 311 35.77 2.56 18.99
N ALA A 312 35.45 2.11 17.77
CA ALA A 312 35.55 2.93 16.56
C ALA A 312 34.57 4.11 16.60
N TRP A 313 33.33 3.86 17.00
CA TRP A 313 32.31 4.89 17.15
C TRP A 313 32.71 5.97 18.16
N ARG A 314 33.21 5.57 19.34
CA ARG A 314 33.65 6.50 20.39
C ARG A 314 34.87 7.32 19.98
N ALA A 315 35.73 6.80 19.11
CA ALA A 315 36.87 7.54 18.58
C ALA A 315 36.42 8.74 17.73
N GLU A 316 35.32 8.61 16.97
CA GLU A 316 34.81 9.68 16.09
C GLU A 316 33.75 10.57 16.78
N PHE A 317 32.89 10.00 17.62
CA PHE A 317 31.71 10.67 18.18
C PHE A 317 31.75 10.87 19.70
N GLY A 318 32.74 10.32 20.40
CA GLY A 318 32.97 10.54 21.82
C GLY A 318 32.14 9.63 22.74
N ALA A 319 31.52 10.20 23.78
CA ALA A 319 30.78 9.43 24.77
C ALA A 319 29.52 8.79 24.17
N ASP A 320 29.26 7.52 24.53
CA ASP A 320 28.12 6.74 24.03
C ASP A 320 26.78 7.12 24.69
N HIS A 321 26.82 7.94 25.73
CA HIS A 321 25.65 8.55 26.36
C HIS A 321 26.01 9.96 26.81
N ARG A 322 25.03 10.87 26.81
CA ARG A 322 25.23 12.27 27.20
C ARG A 322 23.96 12.97 27.63
N THR A 323 24.14 14.08 28.35
CA THR A 323 23.05 14.98 28.75
C THR A 323 23.40 16.41 28.37
N PHE A 324 22.44 17.17 27.88
CA PHE A 324 22.58 18.61 27.64
C PHE A 324 21.23 19.31 27.79
N ASP A 325 21.27 20.60 28.10
CA ASP A 325 20.07 21.42 28.22
C ASP A 325 19.96 22.38 27.02
N HIS A 326 18.75 22.57 26.50
CA HIS A 326 18.47 23.51 25.44
C HIS A 326 17.09 24.13 25.63
N GLU A 327 17.04 25.46 25.73
CA GLU A 327 15.79 26.26 25.86
C GLU A 327 14.77 25.65 26.84
N GLY A 328 15.26 25.26 28.02
CA GLY A 328 14.44 24.71 29.10
C GLY A 328 14.12 23.21 28.99
N ILE A 329 14.61 22.49 27.99
CA ILE A 329 14.49 21.02 27.91
C ILE A 329 15.85 20.37 28.19
N ARG A 330 15.86 19.37 29.07
CA ARG A 330 17.02 18.49 29.28
C ARG A 330 16.93 17.27 28.36
N PHE A 331 17.88 17.14 27.45
CA PHE A 331 18.05 15.99 26.58
C PHE A 331 18.95 14.96 27.25
N VAL A 332 18.54 13.69 27.21
CA VAL A 332 19.29 12.54 27.74
C VAL A 332 19.41 11.51 26.62
N LEU A 333 20.59 11.37 26.05
CA LEU A 333 20.90 10.45 24.96
C LEU A 333 21.56 9.19 25.54
N LEU A 334 20.99 8.01 25.25
CA LEU A 334 21.33 6.74 25.86
C LEU A 334 21.81 5.71 24.84
N ASN A 335 22.75 4.86 25.25
CA ASN A 335 23.27 3.74 24.48
C ASN A 335 22.40 2.50 24.68
N SER A 336 21.72 2.07 23.63
CA SER A 336 20.94 0.83 23.61
C SER A 336 21.49 -0.21 22.63
N SER A 337 22.73 -0.06 22.16
CA SER A 337 23.29 -0.84 21.05
C SER A 337 23.22 -2.37 21.23
N THR A 338 23.14 -2.88 22.46
CA THR A 338 22.99 -4.33 22.72
C THR A 338 21.52 -4.79 22.84
N GLY A 339 20.54 -3.95 22.51
CA GLY A 339 19.12 -4.17 22.82
C GLY A 339 18.76 -4.00 24.30
N SER A 340 19.66 -3.43 25.10
CA SER A 340 19.46 -3.16 26.54
C SER A 340 20.33 -1.99 26.99
N LEU A 341 19.78 -1.08 27.81
CA LEU A 341 20.51 0.05 28.38
C LEU A 341 21.55 -0.44 29.40
N ARG A 342 21.17 -1.30 30.35
CA ARG A 342 22.09 -1.88 31.33
C ARG A 342 23.13 -2.80 30.69
N GLY A 343 22.72 -3.52 29.62
CA GLY A 343 23.60 -4.41 28.88
C GLY A 343 24.67 -3.66 28.10
N SER A 344 24.31 -2.51 27.53
CA SER A 344 25.23 -1.66 26.78
C SER A 344 26.21 -0.93 27.71
N ASN A 345 25.71 -0.26 28.75
CA ASN A 345 26.53 0.44 29.73
C ASN A 345 25.72 0.77 31.00
N PHE A 346 26.02 0.15 32.14
CA PHE A 346 25.25 0.39 33.37
C PHE A 346 25.36 1.84 33.91
N GLU A 347 26.47 2.55 33.68
CA GLU A 347 26.62 3.93 34.17
C GLU A 347 25.59 4.88 33.58
N GLN A 348 25.10 4.62 32.36
CA GLN A 348 24.09 5.45 31.73
C GLN A 348 22.76 5.49 32.50
N LEU A 349 22.39 4.40 33.19
CA LEU A 349 21.19 4.37 34.03
C LEU A 349 21.34 5.27 35.26
N ARG A 350 22.56 5.36 35.81
CA ARG A 350 22.88 6.29 36.89
C ARG A 350 22.87 7.73 36.39
N THR A 351 23.36 7.97 35.17
CA THR A 351 23.28 9.26 34.49
C THR A 351 21.83 9.69 34.27
N LEU A 352 20.97 8.79 33.78
CA LEU A 352 19.54 9.05 33.61
C LEU A 352 18.87 9.41 34.94
N ARG A 353 19.06 8.61 35.99
CA ARG A 353 18.47 8.89 37.31
C ARG A 353 18.90 10.27 37.83
N ARG A 354 20.19 10.58 37.74
CA ARG A 354 20.72 11.88 38.16
C ARG A 354 20.15 13.02 37.34
N ALA A 355 20.06 12.85 36.01
CA ALA A 355 19.52 13.86 35.12
C ALA A 355 18.07 14.21 35.47
N LEU A 356 17.24 13.20 35.82
CA LEU A 356 15.87 13.39 36.29
C LEU A 356 15.81 14.07 37.67
N ASP A 357 16.65 13.66 38.62
CA ASP A 357 16.71 14.27 39.96
C ASP A 357 17.11 15.75 39.92
N GLU A 358 18.14 16.07 39.13
CA GLU A 358 18.60 17.44 38.92
C GLU A 358 17.54 18.25 38.18
N ALA A 359 16.97 17.73 37.08
CA ALA A 359 15.90 18.38 36.34
C ALA A 359 14.66 18.62 37.20
N ALA A 360 14.37 17.78 38.19
CA ALA A 360 13.21 17.96 39.07
C ALA A 360 13.34 19.23 39.94
N THR A 361 14.56 19.56 40.35
CA THR A 361 14.84 20.70 41.24
C THR A 361 15.29 21.97 40.52
N ASP A 362 15.77 21.85 39.27
CA ASP A 362 16.21 22.98 38.48
C ASP A 362 15.02 23.76 37.87
N SER A 363 14.82 25.02 38.27
CA SER A 363 13.74 25.87 37.76
C SER A 363 13.92 26.30 36.29
N ALA A 364 15.14 26.23 35.74
CA ALA A 364 15.39 26.52 34.35
C ALA A 364 14.90 25.37 33.44
N VAL A 365 14.87 24.13 33.94
CA VAL A 365 14.38 22.96 33.21
C VAL A 365 12.86 22.83 33.37
N ARG A 366 12.15 22.81 32.25
CA ARG A 366 10.69 22.63 32.10
C ARG A 366 10.29 21.24 31.63
N GLY A 367 11.23 20.45 31.11
CA GLY A 367 10.97 19.07 30.72
C GLY A 367 12.22 18.28 30.40
N VAL A 368 12.03 16.97 30.16
CA VAL A 368 13.10 16.02 29.82
C VAL A 368 12.72 15.24 28.55
N MET A 369 13.66 15.09 27.63
CA MET A 369 13.53 14.21 26.48
C MET A 369 14.60 13.13 26.51
N VAL A 370 14.20 11.87 26.40
CA VAL A 370 15.10 10.71 26.41
C VAL A 370 15.17 10.10 25.01
N PHE A 371 16.38 9.84 24.52
CA PHE A 371 16.60 9.15 23.25
C PHE A 371 17.39 7.87 23.48
N ALA A 372 16.92 6.78 22.88
CA ALA A 372 17.65 5.54 22.72
C ALA A 372 17.30 4.97 21.35
N HIS A 373 18.19 4.20 20.72
CA HIS A 373 17.86 3.57 19.44
C HIS A 373 16.71 2.54 19.56
N HIS A 374 16.76 1.64 20.55
CA HIS A 374 15.68 0.67 20.75
C HIS A 374 14.51 1.32 21.53
N PRO A 375 13.27 1.27 20.98
CA PRO A 375 12.09 1.75 21.67
C PRO A 375 11.71 0.88 22.88
N THR A 376 10.86 1.43 23.75
CA THR A 376 10.29 0.66 24.87
C THR A 376 9.28 -0.39 24.40
N GLU A 377 8.55 -0.11 23.32
CA GLU A 377 7.56 -1.01 22.73
C GLU A 377 7.76 -1.00 21.22
N ASP A 378 7.74 -2.17 20.61
CA ASP A 378 7.66 -2.35 19.17
C ASP A 378 6.16 -2.44 18.82
N PRO A 379 5.62 -1.57 17.95
CA PRO A 379 4.21 -1.62 17.57
C PRO A 379 3.85 -2.84 16.72
N LEU A 380 4.84 -3.61 16.23
CA LEU A 380 4.62 -4.84 15.50
C LEU A 380 4.41 -6.03 16.43
N THR A 381 3.64 -7.01 15.98
CA THR A 381 3.33 -8.23 16.75
C THR A 381 4.54 -9.15 17.01
N THR A 382 5.68 -8.84 16.41
CA THR A 382 6.91 -9.62 16.53
C THR A 382 7.69 -9.27 17.81
N ASP A 383 7.52 -8.06 18.34
CA ASP A 383 8.25 -7.53 19.50
C ASP A 383 9.79 -7.60 19.35
N LEU A 384 10.31 -7.69 18.13
CA LEU A 384 11.73 -7.99 17.89
C LEU A 384 12.61 -6.75 17.99
N SER A 385 12.06 -5.57 17.77
CA SER A 385 12.84 -4.34 17.65
C SER A 385 12.77 -3.45 18.90
N GLN A 386 12.29 -3.94 20.04
CA GLN A 386 12.23 -3.18 21.29
C GLN A 386 13.38 -3.52 22.25
N LEU A 387 13.51 -2.74 23.32
CA LEU A 387 14.35 -3.09 24.46
C LEU A 387 13.95 -4.47 25.00
N GLY A 388 14.91 -5.41 25.01
CA GLY A 388 14.66 -6.81 25.35
C GLY A 388 14.44 -7.06 26.84
N ASP A 389 14.93 -6.18 27.72
CA ASP A 389 14.70 -6.28 29.16
C ASP A 389 13.44 -5.53 29.58
N ARG A 390 12.36 -6.28 29.78
CA ARG A 390 11.05 -5.71 30.15
C ARG A 390 11.02 -5.09 31.56
N LEU A 391 11.93 -5.49 32.46
CA LEU A 391 12.06 -4.84 33.78
C LEU A 391 12.74 -3.48 33.67
N GLU A 392 13.67 -3.34 32.74
CA GLU A 392 14.30 -2.06 32.39
C GLU A 392 13.29 -1.10 31.77
N VAL A 393 12.46 -1.59 30.84
CA VAL A 393 11.35 -0.80 30.27
C VAL A 393 10.39 -0.33 31.35
N ALA A 394 9.95 -1.23 32.25
CA ALA A 394 9.06 -0.87 33.36
C ALA A 394 9.71 0.13 34.32
N MET A 395 11.02 0.06 34.55
CA MET A 395 11.76 1.04 35.34
C MET A 395 11.77 2.41 34.67
N LEU A 396 12.07 2.46 33.37
CA LEU A 396 12.15 3.67 32.58
C LEU A 396 10.80 4.39 32.50
N GLN A 397 9.75 3.64 32.17
CA GLN A 397 8.38 4.15 32.12
C GLN A 397 7.94 4.70 33.47
N ARG A 398 8.21 3.96 34.55
CA ARG A 398 7.92 4.43 35.92
C ARG A 398 8.68 5.71 36.25
N TRP A 399 9.98 5.78 35.95
CA TRP A 399 10.78 6.97 36.29
C TRP A 399 10.31 8.23 35.55
N LEU A 400 9.99 8.12 34.27
CA LEU A 400 9.47 9.26 33.49
C LEU A 400 8.05 9.65 33.93
N GLY A 401 7.18 8.66 34.18
CA GLY A 401 5.84 8.88 34.72
C GLY A 401 5.86 9.54 36.11
N GLU A 402 6.70 9.05 37.01
CA GLU A 402 6.93 9.64 38.34
C GLU A 402 7.49 11.07 38.23
N PHE A 403 8.48 11.30 37.36
CA PHE A 403 9.03 12.64 37.13
C PHE A 403 7.93 13.62 36.71
N ARG A 404 7.15 13.26 35.67
CA ARG A 404 6.05 14.10 35.18
C ARG A 404 5.01 14.36 36.27
N THR A 405 4.55 13.32 36.95
CA THR A 405 3.46 13.43 37.95
C THR A 405 3.88 14.17 39.21
N GLN A 406 5.14 14.03 39.65
CA GLN A 406 5.63 14.69 40.87
C GLN A 406 6.03 16.14 40.65
N THR A 407 6.56 16.47 39.47
CA THR A 407 7.10 17.81 39.18
C THR A 407 6.15 18.69 38.37
N GLY A 408 5.20 18.09 37.65
CA GLY A 408 4.37 18.77 36.65
C GLY A 408 5.14 19.17 35.38
N LYS A 409 6.41 18.76 35.24
CA LYS A 409 7.26 19.04 34.08
C LYS A 409 7.01 18.05 32.96
N HIS A 410 7.37 18.45 31.74
CA HIS A 410 7.20 17.64 30.55
C HIS A 410 8.18 16.47 30.51
N ALA A 411 7.78 15.35 29.92
CA ALA A 411 8.66 14.22 29.64
C ALA A 411 8.28 13.59 28.30
N ALA A 412 9.26 13.12 27.52
CA ALA A 412 9.05 12.31 26.33
C ALA A 412 10.22 11.33 26.12
N MET A 413 9.97 10.24 25.41
CA MET A 413 11.00 9.30 24.97
C MET A 413 10.87 8.96 23.50
N PHE A 414 12.01 8.77 22.84
CA PHE A 414 12.09 8.43 21.42
C PHE A 414 12.93 7.17 21.23
N GLY A 415 12.40 6.25 20.42
CA GLY A 415 13.04 5.07 19.88
C GLY A 415 13.02 5.07 18.35
N SER A 416 13.75 4.17 17.72
CA SER A 416 13.75 3.92 16.28
C SER A 416 13.62 2.41 16.05
N HIS A 417 14.53 1.74 15.33
CA HIS A 417 14.74 0.28 15.19
C HIS A 417 13.57 -0.60 14.72
N ALA A 418 12.33 -0.35 15.17
CA ALA A 418 11.11 -1.00 14.72
C ALA A 418 10.64 -0.48 13.36
N GLN A 419 11.09 0.72 12.96
CA GLN A 419 10.86 1.30 11.62
C GLN A 419 9.37 1.47 11.28
N VAL A 420 8.56 1.64 12.32
CA VAL A 420 7.13 1.85 12.25
C VAL A 420 6.79 3.03 13.13
N VAL A 421 6.38 4.14 12.51
CA VAL A 421 6.06 5.36 13.26
C VAL A 421 4.83 5.12 14.14
N ASP A 422 5.02 5.24 15.45
CA ASP A 422 3.98 5.06 16.45
C ASP A 422 4.21 5.99 17.64
N VAL A 423 3.14 6.39 18.32
CA VAL A 423 3.21 7.15 19.58
C VAL A 423 2.32 6.48 20.61
N GLN A 424 2.94 5.99 21.68
CA GLN A 424 2.23 5.43 22.83
C GLN A 424 2.36 6.35 24.03
N ARG A 425 1.31 6.44 24.85
CA ARG A 425 1.37 7.19 26.12
C ARG A 425 1.29 6.26 27.33
N VAL A 426 2.31 6.33 28.19
CA VAL A 426 2.33 5.66 29.51
C VAL A 426 2.42 6.74 30.58
N ASP A 427 1.44 6.78 31.49
CA ASP A 427 1.30 7.83 32.53
C ASP A 427 1.34 9.28 31.97
N GLY A 428 0.86 9.44 30.73
CA GLY A 428 0.83 10.70 29.99
C GLY A 428 2.16 11.12 29.34
N VAL A 429 3.22 10.31 29.50
CA VAL A 429 4.50 10.48 28.80
C VAL A 429 4.40 9.82 27.42
N PRO A 430 4.63 10.55 26.30
CA PRO A 430 4.71 9.95 24.98
C PRO A 430 6.04 9.20 24.76
N TYR A 431 5.93 8.02 24.16
CA TYR A 431 7.00 7.15 23.68
C TYR A 431 6.80 7.02 22.17
N MET A 432 7.65 7.69 21.40
CA MET A 432 7.54 7.71 19.94
C MET A 432 8.57 6.79 19.30
N VAL A 433 8.15 6.00 18.32
CA VAL A 433 9.03 5.32 17.39
C VAL A 433 9.23 6.22 16.16
N LEU A 434 10.48 6.52 15.84
CA LEU A 434 10.89 7.35 14.72
C LEU A 434 10.92 6.53 13.41
N PRO A 435 10.68 7.17 12.25
CA PRO A 435 10.81 6.52 10.95
C PRO A 435 12.26 6.15 10.64
N ALA A 436 12.44 5.18 9.74
CA ALA A 436 13.74 4.85 9.16
C ALA A 436 13.97 5.67 7.88
N ALA A 437 15.15 6.24 7.67
CA ALA A 437 15.40 7.02 6.45
C ALA A 437 15.81 6.16 5.25
N GLY A 438 16.63 5.12 5.46
CA GLY A 438 17.20 4.35 4.34
C GLY A 438 16.73 2.91 4.25
N LYS A 439 16.64 2.22 5.39
CA LYS A 439 16.24 0.81 5.43
C LYS A 439 14.74 0.64 5.23
N GLY A 440 14.37 -0.33 4.39
CA GLY A 440 12.96 -0.66 4.16
C GLY A 440 12.25 -1.07 5.45
N ALA A 441 11.09 -0.46 5.69
CA ALA A 441 10.32 -0.64 6.91
C ALA A 441 9.80 -2.08 7.10
N TYR A 442 9.72 -2.52 8.36
CA TYR A 442 9.17 -3.85 8.71
C TYR A 442 7.63 -3.90 8.71
N GLY A 443 6.95 -2.76 8.82
CA GLY A 443 5.48 -2.64 8.83
C GLY A 443 4.90 -2.18 7.49
N THR A 444 3.56 -2.15 7.40
CA THR A 444 2.88 -1.62 6.22
C THR A 444 2.86 -0.08 6.23
N PRO A 445 2.82 0.59 5.05
CA PRO A 445 2.72 2.05 4.97
C PRO A 445 1.50 2.63 5.69
N THR A 446 0.36 1.92 5.66
CA THR A 446 -0.87 2.27 6.38
C THR A 446 -0.73 2.26 7.91
N ARG A 447 0.34 1.65 8.42
CA ARG A 447 0.64 1.46 9.85
C ARG A 447 1.88 2.20 10.32
N GLY A 448 2.42 3.13 9.53
CA GLY A 448 3.64 3.86 9.88
C GLY A 448 4.93 3.20 9.41
N GLY A 449 4.85 2.08 8.70
CA GLY A 449 6.00 1.43 8.08
C GLY A 449 6.35 2.06 6.73
N PHE A 450 7.15 3.11 6.75
CA PHE A 450 7.64 3.79 5.54
C PHE A 450 8.97 4.50 5.81
N ASN A 451 9.71 4.81 4.75
CA ASN A 451 10.91 5.62 4.85
C ASN A 451 10.61 7.11 5.06
N GLY A 452 11.39 7.78 5.92
CA GLY A 452 11.20 9.20 6.18
C GLY A 452 12.00 9.75 7.35
N ARG A 453 11.66 10.97 7.76
CA ARG A 453 12.24 11.70 8.89
C ARG A 453 11.15 12.30 9.79
N ALA A 454 11.55 12.75 10.97
CA ALA A 454 10.64 13.48 11.86
C ALA A 454 11.27 14.77 12.38
N ASN A 455 10.53 15.86 12.23
CA ASN A 455 10.86 17.17 12.75
C ASN A 455 9.99 17.49 13.95
N PHE A 456 10.54 18.24 14.89
CA PHE A 456 9.89 18.54 16.15
C PHE A 456 9.86 20.03 16.39
N ARG A 457 8.73 20.50 16.90
CA ARG A 457 8.56 21.81 17.51
C ARG A 457 8.34 21.66 19.01
N VAL A 458 9.07 22.47 19.76
CA VAL A 458 8.98 22.56 21.22
C VAL A 458 8.46 23.93 21.63
N ASP A 459 7.52 23.97 22.55
CA ASP A 459 7.05 25.16 23.26
C ASP A 459 6.76 24.78 24.70
N THR A 460 7.66 25.17 25.58
CA THR A 460 7.62 24.79 26.99
C THR A 460 6.38 25.33 27.72
N GLY A 461 5.69 26.34 27.17
CA GLY A 461 4.49 26.97 27.72
C GLY A 461 3.16 26.36 27.26
N ALA A 462 3.14 25.52 26.21
CA ALA A 462 1.89 25.08 25.55
C ALA A 462 1.15 23.90 26.23
N GLY A 463 1.42 23.60 27.51
CA GLY A 463 0.73 22.51 28.22
C GLY A 463 0.93 21.15 27.53
N ASP A 464 -0.13 20.40 27.27
CA ASP A 464 -0.05 19.10 26.57
C ASP A 464 0.37 19.22 25.08
N ALA A 465 0.32 20.44 24.52
CA ALA A 465 0.79 20.75 23.16
C ALA A 465 2.24 21.21 23.09
N TRP A 466 3.00 21.04 24.18
CA TRP A 466 4.41 21.46 24.26
C TRP A 466 5.32 20.82 23.22
N LEU A 467 4.96 19.62 22.75
CA LEU A 467 5.67 18.88 21.73
C LEU A 467 4.72 18.54 20.57
N ARG A 468 5.13 18.94 19.38
CA ARG A 468 4.50 18.58 18.11
C ARG A 468 5.56 18.07 17.15
N SER A 469 5.21 17.09 16.34
CA SER A 469 6.08 16.49 15.35
C SER A 469 5.43 16.46 13.97
N GLU A 470 6.21 16.79 12.97
CA GLU A 470 5.89 16.57 11.58
C GLU A 470 6.67 15.35 11.10
N VAL A 471 5.95 14.34 10.63
CA VAL A 471 6.54 13.08 10.14
C VAL A 471 6.48 13.12 8.63
N ILE A 472 7.64 13.30 8.00
CA ILE A 472 7.78 13.51 6.57
C ILE A 472 8.16 12.16 5.96
N ALA A 473 7.29 11.61 5.12
CA ALA A 473 7.59 10.42 4.35
C ALA A 473 8.50 10.80 3.17
N THR A 474 9.60 10.06 2.96
CA THR A 474 10.46 10.26 1.79
C THR A 474 9.63 10.03 0.52
N THR A 475 9.57 11.04 -0.35
CA THR A 475 8.61 11.09 -1.45
C THR A 475 9.29 11.33 -2.80
N GLN A 476 8.98 10.48 -3.78
CA GLN A 476 9.36 10.68 -5.19
C GLN A 476 8.26 11.41 -5.96
N THR A 477 7.03 10.92 -5.85
CA THR A 477 5.83 11.51 -6.45
C THR A 477 4.72 11.55 -5.41
N VAL A 478 3.80 12.50 -5.58
CA VAL A 478 2.54 12.53 -4.83
C VAL A 478 1.42 12.29 -5.81
N GLU A 479 0.52 11.38 -5.45
CA GLU A 479 -0.71 11.11 -6.17
C GLU A 479 -1.85 11.73 -5.37
N LEU A 480 -2.65 12.57 -6.02
CA LEU A 480 -3.76 13.28 -5.41
C LEU A 480 -5.08 12.85 -6.07
N GLU A 481 -5.94 12.24 -5.28
CA GLU A 481 -7.28 11.85 -5.67
C GLU A 481 -8.28 12.88 -5.12
N ALA A 482 -8.96 13.56 -6.03
CA ALA A 482 -10.10 14.42 -5.74
C ALA A 482 -11.05 14.39 -6.96
N PRO A 483 -12.35 14.67 -6.77
CA PRO A 483 -13.25 14.72 -7.91
C PRO A 483 -12.85 15.86 -8.84
N GLY A 484 -13.06 15.71 -10.15
CA GLY A 484 -12.90 16.84 -11.08
C GLY A 484 -14.01 17.88 -10.92
N PHE A 485 -15.18 17.46 -10.44
CA PHE A 485 -16.40 18.26 -10.38
C PHE A 485 -17.12 18.01 -9.05
N LEU A 486 -17.76 19.03 -8.48
CA LEU A 486 -18.45 18.95 -7.19
C LEU A 486 -19.68 19.83 -7.20
N ASP A 487 -20.87 19.26 -6.99
CA ASP A 487 -22.11 20.03 -7.03
C ASP A 487 -22.19 21.03 -5.86
N LEU A 488 -22.85 22.16 -6.09
CA LEU A 488 -23.02 23.19 -5.07
C LEU A 488 -23.66 22.64 -3.79
N GLY A 489 -22.88 22.66 -2.70
CA GLY A 489 -23.30 22.14 -1.40
C GLY A 489 -22.93 20.67 -1.14
N GLU A 490 -22.39 19.97 -2.14
CA GLU A 490 -21.88 18.61 -2.03
C GLU A 490 -20.52 18.58 -1.30
N ARG A 491 -20.23 17.43 -0.71
CA ARG A 491 -18.97 17.10 -0.04
C ARG A 491 -18.34 15.89 -0.72
N ALA A 492 -17.05 15.97 -1.03
CA ALA A 492 -16.28 14.84 -1.54
C ALA A 492 -15.08 14.54 -0.65
N GLN A 493 -14.76 13.26 -0.53
CA GLN A 493 -13.50 12.84 0.10
C GLN A 493 -12.34 13.11 -0.84
N VAL A 494 -11.25 13.63 -0.28
CA VAL A 494 -9.97 13.76 -0.98
C VAL A 494 -8.95 12.84 -0.34
N SER A 495 -8.00 12.40 -1.15
CA SER A 495 -7.06 11.35 -0.79
C SER A 495 -5.71 11.68 -1.42
N ALA A 496 -4.63 11.36 -0.73
CA ALA A 496 -3.29 11.61 -1.24
C ALA A 496 -2.33 10.51 -0.79
N THR A 497 -1.42 10.14 -1.68
CA THR A 497 -0.46 9.05 -1.50
C THR A 497 0.92 9.50 -1.95
N ALA A 498 1.93 9.34 -1.10
CA ALA A 498 3.33 9.51 -1.48
C ALA A 498 3.90 8.17 -1.98
N VAL A 499 4.59 8.19 -3.12
CA VAL A 499 5.30 7.03 -3.66
C VAL A 499 6.77 7.13 -3.29
N GLN A 500 7.32 6.07 -2.70
CA GLN A 500 8.72 6.07 -2.23
C GLN A 500 9.70 5.70 -3.35
N PRO A 501 10.85 6.40 -3.48
CA PRO A 501 11.77 6.26 -4.62
C PRO A 501 12.43 4.88 -4.75
N ARG A 502 12.68 4.19 -3.62
CA ARG A 502 13.42 2.91 -3.63
C ARG A 502 12.51 1.69 -3.66
N SER A 503 11.47 1.71 -2.83
CA SER A 503 10.59 0.57 -2.60
C SER A 503 9.36 0.58 -3.51
N GLY A 504 9.03 1.71 -4.14
CA GLY A 504 7.74 1.93 -4.79
C GLY A 504 6.57 1.88 -3.81
N ALA A 505 6.83 1.92 -2.49
CA ALA A 505 5.78 1.82 -1.49
C ALA A 505 4.86 3.03 -1.56
N ARG A 506 3.55 2.77 -1.50
CA ARG A 506 2.49 3.77 -1.53
C ARG A 506 2.11 4.13 -0.09
N VAL A 507 2.52 5.31 0.37
CA VAL A 507 2.32 5.80 1.73
C VAL A 507 1.13 6.76 1.75
N PRO A 508 0.01 6.42 2.39
CA PRO A 508 -1.10 7.35 2.53
C PRO A 508 -0.64 8.61 3.29
N LEU A 509 -0.86 9.79 2.72
CA LEU A 509 -0.55 11.09 3.34
C LEU A 509 -1.61 11.45 4.37
N ARG A 510 -1.63 10.65 5.44
CA ARG A 510 -2.42 10.80 6.65
C ARG A 510 -1.66 10.16 7.81
N TYR A 511 -2.09 10.44 9.03
CA TYR A 511 -1.43 9.92 10.23
C TYR A 511 -1.08 8.42 10.09
N PRO A 512 0.16 8.00 10.41
CA PRO A 512 1.18 8.81 11.09
C PRO A 512 2.05 9.67 10.17
N ALA A 513 1.89 9.62 8.85
CA ALA A 513 2.52 10.60 7.95
C ALA A 513 1.80 11.96 8.05
N THR A 514 2.54 13.05 8.01
CA THR A 514 1.98 14.40 7.96
C THR A 514 1.79 14.81 6.51
N ALA A 515 0.62 15.35 6.17
CA ALA A 515 0.36 15.98 4.87
C ALA A 515 0.46 17.51 4.99
N ARG A 516 0.73 18.19 3.88
CA ARG A 516 0.58 19.66 3.78
C ARG A 516 -0.42 19.98 2.68
N TRP A 517 -1.70 20.04 3.04
CA TRP A 517 -2.79 20.43 2.14
C TRP A 517 -2.84 21.95 1.98
N SER A 518 -3.06 22.41 0.75
CA SER A 518 -3.29 23.80 0.39
C SER A 518 -4.34 23.90 -0.70
N GLY A 519 -4.74 25.12 -1.06
CA GLY A 519 -5.48 25.39 -2.28
C GLY A 519 -5.19 26.79 -2.77
N ASP A 520 -5.71 27.12 -3.95
CA ASP A 520 -5.58 28.47 -4.52
C ASP A 520 -6.31 29.52 -3.67
N ASP A 521 -6.25 30.79 -4.11
CA ASP A 521 -6.87 31.92 -3.43
C ASP A 521 -8.40 31.82 -3.30
N HIS A 522 -9.04 30.80 -3.90
CA HIS A 522 -10.50 30.57 -3.91
C HIS A 522 -10.89 29.30 -3.12
N VAL A 523 -9.91 28.58 -2.55
CA VAL A 523 -10.13 27.48 -1.60
C VAL A 523 -9.82 27.96 -0.18
N PHE A 524 -10.82 27.89 0.69
CA PHE A 524 -10.59 28.06 2.12
C PHE A 524 -10.04 26.76 2.72
N VAL A 525 -8.81 26.78 3.24
CA VAL A 525 -8.21 25.62 3.92
C VAL A 525 -8.44 25.71 5.42
N GLY A 526 -9.32 24.86 5.96
CA GLY A 526 -9.65 24.88 7.37
C GLY A 526 -10.81 23.94 7.74
N PRO A 527 -11.18 23.87 9.03
CA PRO A 527 -12.20 22.93 9.48
C PRO A 527 -13.58 23.25 8.89
N ALA A 528 -14.36 22.20 8.60
CA ALA A 528 -15.67 22.29 7.95
C ALA A 528 -16.71 23.17 8.69
N ASP A 529 -16.54 23.44 9.98
CA ASP A 529 -17.41 24.33 10.76
C ASP A 529 -17.24 25.82 10.42
N GLN A 530 -16.18 26.17 9.68
CA GLN A 530 -15.96 27.52 9.16
C GLN A 530 -16.59 27.76 7.77
N ALA A 531 -17.39 26.83 7.25
CA ALA A 531 -18.01 26.93 5.92
C ALA A 531 -18.81 28.23 5.72
N GLU A 532 -19.61 28.67 6.70
CA GLU A 532 -20.38 29.93 6.60
C GLU A 532 -19.48 31.16 6.50
N ARG A 533 -18.36 31.15 7.24
CA ARG A 533 -17.37 32.24 7.20
C ARG A 533 -16.64 32.25 5.84
N ALA A 534 -16.15 31.10 5.39
CA ALA A 534 -15.52 30.95 4.09
C ALA A 534 -16.46 31.41 2.96
N ARG A 535 -17.74 31.01 3.06
CA ARG A 535 -18.77 31.45 2.13
C ARG A 535 -18.96 32.96 2.20
N ALA A 536 -18.96 33.59 3.38
CA ALA A 536 -19.08 35.06 3.48
C ALA A 536 -17.86 35.81 2.94
N GLU A 537 -16.67 35.22 3.06
CA GLU A 537 -15.39 35.80 2.58
C GLU A 537 -15.17 35.64 1.08
N GLY A 538 -16.03 34.88 0.37
CA GLY A 538 -16.03 34.81 -1.09
C GLY A 538 -15.41 33.56 -1.68
N PHE A 539 -15.01 32.59 -0.85
CA PHE A 539 -14.40 31.34 -1.32
C PHE A 539 -15.39 30.47 -2.08
N THR A 540 -14.89 29.80 -3.13
CA THR A 540 -15.65 28.87 -3.98
C THR A 540 -15.77 27.49 -3.34
N ALA A 541 -14.72 27.03 -2.66
CA ALA A 541 -14.71 25.76 -1.96
C ALA A 541 -14.03 25.86 -0.59
N LEU A 542 -14.30 24.88 0.28
CA LEU A 542 -13.59 24.68 1.54
C LEU A 542 -12.95 23.29 1.55
N LEU A 543 -11.65 23.23 1.82
CA LEU A 543 -10.91 22.00 2.03
C LEU A 543 -10.64 21.83 3.53
N ASP A 544 -11.15 20.75 4.13
CA ASP A 544 -10.88 20.33 5.51
C ASP A 544 -9.76 19.27 5.51
N PRO A 545 -8.50 19.61 5.87
CA PRO A 545 -7.39 18.67 5.85
C PRO A 545 -7.49 17.58 6.91
N GLU A 546 -8.21 17.83 8.02
CA GLU A 546 -8.36 16.84 9.09
C GLU A 546 -9.34 15.75 8.72
N ARG A 547 -10.45 16.15 8.07
CA ARG A 547 -11.46 15.22 7.54
C ARG A 547 -11.11 14.69 6.15
N ARG A 548 -10.18 15.34 5.46
CA ARG A 548 -9.85 15.12 4.04
C ARG A 548 -11.11 15.23 3.20
N GLU A 549 -11.81 16.34 3.34
CA GLU A 549 -13.09 16.60 2.70
C GLU A 549 -13.07 17.96 2.00
N LEU A 550 -13.52 17.99 0.76
CA LEU A 550 -13.76 19.20 -0.02
C LEU A 550 -15.26 19.49 -0.04
N LEU A 551 -15.65 20.73 0.23
CA LEU A 551 -17.03 21.21 0.24
C LEU A 551 -17.19 22.34 -0.78
N ALA A 552 -18.14 22.18 -1.69
CA ALA A 552 -18.53 23.25 -2.62
C ALA A 552 -19.35 24.32 -1.89
N LEU A 553 -18.88 25.58 -1.93
CA LEU A 553 -19.52 26.71 -1.26
C LEU A 553 -20.24 27.62 -2.25
N ARG A 554 -19.69 27.85 -3.43
CA ARG A 554 -20.24 28.75 -4.44
C ARG A 554 -19.88 28.25 -5.84
N PRO A 555 -20.73 28.49 -6.85
CA PRO A 555 -20.34 28.22 -8.23
C PRO A 555 -19.25 29.17 -8.70
N SER A 556 -18.44 28.72 -9.65
CA SER A 556 -17.48 29.55 -10.38
C SER A 556 -17.29 29.04 -11.80
N GLY A 557 -17.18 29.96 -12.76
CA GLY A 557 -16.85 29.62 -14.16
C GLY A 557 -15.43 29.09 -14.37
N ARG A 558 -14.62 29.00 -13.32
CA ARG A 558 -13.29 28.37 -13.34
C ARG A 558 -13.14 27.32 -12.25
N PRO A 559 -12.35 26.25 -12.46
CA PRO A 559 -11.99 25.32 -11.39
C PRO A 559 -11.22 25.99 -10.25
N VAL A 560 -11.35 25.44 -9.04
CA VAL A 560 -10.44 25.71 -7.93
C VAL A 560 -9.33 24.67 -7.89
N GLU A 561 -8.12 25.08 -7.52
CA GLU A 561 -7.02 24.14 -7.34
C GLU A 561 -6.86 23.77 -5.87
N ILE A 562 -6.80 22.47 -5.60
CA ILE A 562 -6.30 21.94 -4.33
C ILE A 562 -4.95 21.29 -4.54
N SER A 563 -4.07 21.39 -3.56
CA SER A 563 -2.74 20.80 -3.63
C SER A 563 -2.38 20.08 -2.33
N VAL A 564 -1.48 19.13 -2.45
CA VAL A 564 -0.86 18.43 -1.31
C VAL A 564 0.64 18.34 -1.54
N THR A 565 1.41 18.75 -0.54
CA THR A 565 2.87 18.67 -0.54
C THR A 565 3.36 17.63 0.47
N SER A 566 4.26 16.76 0.04
CA SER A 566 5.05 15.86 0.89
C SER A 566 6.50 15.90 0.45
N ASP A 567 7.41 16.07 1.40
CA ASP A 567 8.86 16.09 1.13
C ASP A 567 9.31 17.10 0.05
N GLY A 568 8.59 18.22 -0.06
CA GLY A 568 8.84 19.23 -1.10
C GLY A 568 8.28 18.90 -2.49
N VAL A 569 7.69 17.71 -2.67
CA VAL A 569 6.97 17.30 -3.89
C VAL A 569 5.50 17.67 -3.74
N THR A 570 4.94 18.37 -4.72
CA THR A 570 3.55 18.83 -4.71
C THR A 570 2.75 18.21 -5.85
N ALA A 571 1.56 17.71 -5.55
CA ALA A 571 0.54 17.40 -6.54
C ALA A 571 -0.61 18.41 -6.42
N THR A 572 -1.18 18.80 -7.56
CA THR A 572 -2.32 19.73 -7.66
C THR A 572 -3.43 19.09 -8.46
N ARG A 573 -4.68 19.34 -8.07
CA ARG A 573 -5.88 18.89 -8.78
C ARG A 573 -6.86 20.04 -8.90
N ALA A 574 -7.31 20.32 -10.12
CA ALA A 574 -8.40 21.24 -10.39
C ALA A 574 -9.75 20.57 -10.08
N VAL A 575 -10.65 21.31 -9.42
CA VAL A 575 -12.02 20.88 -9.10
C VAL A 575 -12.99 21.98 -9.51
N ARG A 576 -13.92 21.68 -10.43
CA ARG A 576 -14.98 22.60 -10.85
C ARG A 576 -16.18 22.47 -9.92
N VAL A 577 -16.79 23.59 -9.52
CA VAL A 577 -18.03 23.57 -8.73
C VAL A 577 -19.22 23.79 -9.67
N THR A 578 -20.06 22.78 -9.82
CA THR A 578 -21.25 22.73 -10.68
C THR A 578 -22.52 23.13 -9.91
N VAL A 579 -23.59 23.46 -10.63
CA VAL A 579 -24.91 23.78 -10.04
C VAL A 579 -25.95 22.90 -10.70
N SER A 580 -26.72 22.14 -9.91
CA SER A 580 -28.04 21.68 -10.36
C SER A 580 -28.96 22.90 -10.39
N VAL A 581 -29.24 23.43 -11.58
CA VAL A 581 -29.91 24.74 -11.72
C VAL A 581 -31.41 24.65 -11.48
N ASP A 582 -31.92 25.61 -10.70
CA ASP A 582 -33.35 25.89 -10.63
C ASP A 582 -33.75 26.65 -11.89
N CYS A 583 -34.32 25.93 -12.86
CA CYS A 583 -34.79 26.50 -14.10
C CYS A 583 -35.89 27.55 -13.89
N ASP A 584 -36.44 27.77 -12.68
CA ASP A 584 -37.48 28.76 -12.38
C ASP A 584 -37.01 30.20 -12.09
N VAL A 585 -35.72 30.53 -12.22
CA VAL A 585 -35.19 31.90 -12.03
C VAL A 585 -35.26 32.81 -13.27
N PRO A 586 -35.36 34.15 -13.12
CA PRO A 586 -35.32 35.10 -14.25
C PRO A 586 -33.94 35.12 -14.94
N GLY A 587 -33.93 35.16 -16.27
CA GLY A 587 -32.70 35.21 -17.08
C GLY A 587 -32.38 33.91 -17.82
N VAL A 588 -33.09 32.82 -17.50
CA VAL A 588 -32.97 31.52 -18.18
C VAL A 588 -33.76 31.52 -19.49
N ILE A 589 -33.17 30.99 -20.56
CA ILE A 589 -33.84 30.66 -21.82
C ILE A 589 -34.58 29.34 -21.61
N ARG A 590 -35.91 29.36 -21.72
CA ARG A 590 -36.74 28.19 -21.40
C ARG A 590 -37.56 27.71 -22.60
N GLY A 591 -37.54 26.41 -22.82
CA GLY A 591 -38.52 25.73 -23.66
C GLY A 591 -39.77 25.34 -22.89
N THR A 592 -40.54 24.42 -23.47
CA THR A 592 -41.85 23.98 -23.02
C THR A 592 -41.85 22.48 -22.72
N ALA A 593 -42.95 21.77 -23.01
CA ALA A 593 -43.03 20.32 -22.90
C ALA A 593 -43.23 19.68 -24.29
N LYS A 594 -42.78 20.38 -25.33
CA LYS A 594 -42.90 20.05 -26.75
C LYS A 594 -41.60 20.44 -27.41
N ALA A 595 -41.35 19.85 -28.58
CA ALA A 595 -40.23 20.23 -29.45
C ALA A 595 -40.17 21.75 -29.68
N ASP A 596 -39.08 22.34 -29.20
CA ASP A 596 -38.75 23.75 -29.25
C ASP A 596 -37.43 23.99 -30.02
N ILE A 597 -37.22 25.24 -30.43
CA ILE A 597 -35.93 25.68 -30.98
C ILE A 597 -35.43 26.81 -30.09
N LEU A 598 -34.33 26.57 -29.39
CA LEU A 598 -33.74 27.49 -28.43
C LEU A 598 -32.41 27.99 -28.97
N ILE A 599 -32.22 29.30 -28.89
CA ILE A 599 -31.02 29.97 -29.41
C ILE A 599 -30.55 30.93 -28.32
N GLY A 600 -29.36 30.69 -27.79
CA GLY A 600 -28.67 31.58 -26.88
C GLY A 600 -28.02 32.76 -27.61
N THR A 601 -27.14 33.42 -26.88
CA THR A 601 -26.49 34.65 -27.23
C THR A 601 -24.98 34.43 -27.33
N PRO A 602 -24.19 35.45 -27.72
CA PRO A 602 -22.73 35.35 -27.67
C PRO A 602 -22.09 35.57 -26.28
N GLY A 603 -22.84 35.44 -25.19
CA GLY A 603 -22.27 35.44 -23.84
C GLY A 603 -23.00 34.45 -22.94
N ASP A 604 -22.45 34.21 -21.74
CA ASP A 604 -22.86 33.15 -20.81
C ASP A 604 -24.37 33.06 -20.59
N ASP A 605 -24.97 31.99 -21.11
CA ASP A 605 -26.40 31.71 -21.06
C ASP A 605 -26.71 30.50 -20.17
N VAL A 606 -27.95 30.48 -19.67
CA VAL A 606 -28.53 29.29 -19.03
C VAL A 606 -29.75 28.88 -19.83
N ILE A 607 -29.73 27.67 -20.38
CA ILE A 607 -30.77 27.13 -21.25
C ILE A 607 -31.37 25.88 -20.59
N CYS A 608 -32.68 25.89 -20.37
CA CYS A 608 -33.43 24.70 -19.95
C CYS A 608 -34.49 24.39 -21.00
N ALA A 609 -34.36 23.27 -21.71
CA ALA A 609 -35.22 22.94 -22.84
C ALA A 609 -36.60 22.44 -22.40
N GLY A 610 -36.64 21.69 -21.30
CA GLY A 610 -37.88 21.18 -20.73
C GLY A 610 -38.20 19.80 -21.28
N GLY A 611 -39.48 19.54 -21.56
CA GLY A 611 -39.84 18.29 -22.24
C GLY A 611 -39.92 18.49 -23.75
N GLY A 612 -39.77 17.43 -24.53
CA GLY A 612 -39.84 17.49 -25.99
C GLY A 612 -38.53 17.06 -26.63
N SER A 613 -38.52 16.97 -27.96
CA SER A 613 -37.28 16.77 -28.72
C SER A 613 -36.86 18.12 -29.27
N ASP A 614 -35.90 18.74 -28.62
CA ASP A 614 -35.57 20.14 -28.78
C ASP A 614 -34.32 20.32 -29.65
N THR A 615 -34.21 21.46 -30.31
CA THR A 615 -32.96 21.88 -30.97
C THR A 615 -32.41 23.11 -30.26
N ILE A 616 -31.23 22.97 -29.69
CA ILE A 616 -30.57 24.00 -28.89
C ILE A 616 -29.30 24.46 -29.60
N ARG A 617 -29.08 25.78 -29.61
CA ARG A 617 -27.83 26.41 -30.03
C ARG A 617 -27.42 27.41 -28.96
N ALA A 618 -26.43 27.11 -28.13
CA ALA A 618 -26.08 27.96 -26.99
C ALA A 618 -25.37 29.24 -27.46
N GLY A 619 -24.39 29.11 -28.35
CA GLY A 619 -23.86 30.23 -29.10
C GLY A 619 -22.40 30.45 -28.78
N GLY A 620 -22.09 31.38 -27.91
CA GLY A 620 -20.75 31.42 -27.34
C GLY A 620 -20.73 32.18 -26.02
N GLY A 621 -19.61 32.13 -25.30
CA GLY A 621 -19.63 32.38 -23.86
C GLY A 621 -19.62 31.05 -23.12
N ASP A 622 -19.51 31.09 -21.79
CA ASP A 622 -19.47 29.87 -20.98
C ASP A 622 -20.92 29.51 -20.60
N ASP A 623 -21.55 28.61 -21.35
CA ASP A 623 -22.97 28.30 -21.28
C ASP A 623 -23.29 27.10 -20.36
N LEU A 624 -24.49 27.09 -19.79
CA LEU A 624 -25.08 25.90 -19.16
C LEU A 624 -26.34 25.49 -19.94
N VAL A 625 -26.33 24.28 -20.49
CA VAL A 625 -27.39 23.74 -21.33
C VAL A 625 -27.96 22.45 -20.74
N LEU A 626 -29.26 22.45 -20.49
CA LEU A 626 -30.01 21.29 -20.01
C LEU A 626 -31.11 20.93 -21.03
N GLY A 627 -30.97 19.82 -21.75
CA GLY A 627 -32.00 19.26 -22.63
C GLY A 627 -33.21 18.74 -21.85
N GLU A 628 -32.97 18.22 -20.65
CA GLU A 628 -33.98 17.68 -19.74
C GLU A 628 -34.69 16.43 -20.28
N GLY A 629 -35.74 16.53 -21.09
CA GLY A 629 -36.63 15.40 -21.34
C GLY A 629 -37.09 15.23 -22.78
N GLY A 630 -36.43 14.37 -23.53
CA GLY A 630 -36.80 13.86 -24.84
C GLY A 630 -35.53 13.63 -25.64
N ASN A 631 -35.64 13.51 -26.96
CA ASN A 631 -34.45 13.28 -27.80
C ASN A 631 -34.00 14.61 -28.37
N ASP A 632 -32.97 15.20 -27.79
CA ASP A 632 -32.52 16.57 -28.02
C ASP A 632 -31.32 16.63 -28.96
N THR A 633 -31.19 17.74 -29.67
CA THR A 633 -30.04 18.08 -30.51
C THR A 633 -29.43 19.37 -30.00
N ILE A 634 -28.23 19.28 -29.44
CA ILE A 634 -27.56 20.38 -28.76
C ILE A 634 -26.28 20.73 -29.53
N LEU A 635 -26.11 22.02 -29.81
CA LEU A 635 -24.86 22.61 -30.26
C LEU A 635 -24.48 23.71 -29.26
N ASP A 636 -23.41 23.51 -28.53
CA ASP A 636 -22.93 24.40 -27.48
C ASP A 636 -22.28 25.67 -28.06
N GLY A 637 -21.31 25.53 -28.98
CA GLY A 637 -20.72 26.64 -29.72
C GLY A 637 -19.29 26.94 -29.33
N SER A 638 -19.03 28.03 -28.62
CA SER A 638 -17.65 28.41 -28.27
C SER A 638 -17.56 29.02 -26.88
N GLY A 639 -16.66 28.57 -26.04
CA GLY A 639 -16.58 28.91 -24.63
C GLY A 639 -16.40 27.64 -23.82
N GLN A 640 -16.40 27.72 -22.50
CA GLN A 640 -16.39 26.52 -21.66
C GLN A 640 -17.80 26.19 -21.22
N ASP A 641 -18.41 25.23 -21.91
CA ASP A 641 -19.82 24.91 -21.79
C ASP A 641 -20.06 23.70 -20.86
N ASP A 642 -21.20 23.66 -20.17
CA ASP A 642 -21.68 22.52 -19.39
C ASP A 642 -23.02 22.06 -19.97
N VAL A 643 -23.02 20.87 -20.58
CA VAL A 643 -24.09 20.38 -21.44
C VAL A 643 -24.60 19.05 -20.93
N SER A 644 -25.91 18.95 -20.71
CA SER A 644 -26.61 17.70 -20.41
C SER A 644 -27.75 17.46 -21.39
N GLY A 645 -27.79 16.27 -21.99
CA GLY A 645 -28.92 15.79 -22.78
C GLY A 645 -30.15 15.57 -21.91
N GLY A 646 -30.02 14.74 -20.87
CA GLY A 646 -31.07 14.55 -19.88
C GLY A 646 -31.67 13.16 -19.97
N THR A 647 -32.92 13.02 -20.41
CA THR A 647 -33.55 11.70 -20.63
C THR A 647 -34.02 11.58 -22.07
N GLY A 648 -33.74 10.48 -22.74
CA GLY A 648 -34.01 10.27 -24.16
C GLY A 648 -32.70 10.03 -24.90
N ASP A 649 -32.77 9.80 -26.20
CA ASP A 649 -31.56 9.55 -27.01
C ASP A 649 -31.10 10.89 -27.60
N ASP A 650 -30.04 11.46 -27.03
CA ASP A 650 -29.58 12.83 -27.26
C ASP A 650 -28.34 12.90 -28.16
N VAL A 651 -28.22 14.01 -28.90
CA VAL A 651 -27.04 14.31 -29.73
C VAL A 651 -26.43 15.63 -29.28
N LEU A 652 -25.21 15.56 -28.75
CA LEU A 652 -24.44 16.68 -28.24
C LEU A 652 -23.28 16.96 -29.21
N THR A 653 -23.36 18.06 -29.96
CA THR A 653 -22.27 18.52 -30.83
C THR A 653 -21.46 19.56 -30.07
N MET A 654 -20.22 19.21 -29.76
CA MET A 654 -19.35 20.01 -28.89
C MET A 654 -18.50 21.02 -29.67
N GLY A 655 -18.16 22.10 -28.99
CA GLY A 655 -17.73 23.36 -29.55
C GLY A 655 -16.23 23.63 -29.47
N GLU A 656 -15.83 24.90 -29.56
CA GLU A 656 -14.49 25.32 -29.16
C GLU A 656 -14.44 25.68 -27.69
N GLY A 657 -13.45 25.18 -26.95
CA GLY A 657 -13.26 25.44 -25.53
C GLY A 657 -13.15 24.14 -24.76
N SER A 658 -13.14 24.21 -23.42
CA SER A 658 -12.99 23.03 -22.57
C SER A 658 -14.31 22.75 -21.86
N ASP A 659 -15.06 21.83 -22.44
CA ASP A 659 -16.47 21.61 -22.19
C ASP A 659 -16.71 20.42 -21.26
N ALA A 660 -17.90 20.35 -20.70
CA ALA A 660 -18.40 19.20 -19.97
C ALA A 660 -19.69 18.70 -20.62
N ALA A 661 -19.75 17.42 -20.99
CA ALA A 661 -20.91 16.81 -21.62
C ALA A 661 -21.45 15.61 -20.82
N SER A 662 -22.77 15.49 -20.70
CA SER A 662 -23.45 14.30 -20.15
C SER A 662 -24.58 13.91 -21.09
N GLY A 663 -24.62 12.66 -21.56
CA GLY A 663 -25.77 12.14 -22.30
C GLY A 663 -26.99 12.06 -21.39
N GLY A 664 -26.85 11.27 -20.32
CA GLY A 664 -27.90 11.08 -19.33
C GLY A 664 -28.62 9.75 -19.57
N ALA A 665 -29.92 9.69 -19.34
CA ALA A 665 -30.64 8.44 -19.48
C ALA A 665 -31.10 8.21 -20.93
N GLY A 666 -30.39 7.38 -21.69
CA GLY A 666 -30.80 6.99 -23.04
C GLY A 666 -29.68 6.31 -23.78
N ALA A 667 -29.73 6.36 -25.11
CA ALA A 667 -28.60 6.03 -25.97
C ALA A 667 -28.08 7.31 -26.61
N ASP A 668 -26.97 7.83 -26.09
CA ASP A 668 -26.53 9.20 -26.34
C ASP A 668 -25.28 9.28 -27.22
N HIS A 669 -25.15 10.38 -27.97
CA HIS A 669 -24.06 10.62 -28.91
C HIS A 669 -23.39 11.96 -28.67
N VAL A 670 -22.11 11.93 -28.29
CA VAL A 670 -21.23 13.10 -28.27
C VAL A 670 -20.42 13.15 -29.57
N SER A 671 -20.43 14.30 -30.24
CA SER A 671 -19.83 14.49 -31.55
C SER A 671 -18.98 15.75 -31.63
N TYR A 672 -17.75 15.60 -32.10
CA TYR A 672 -16.82 16.67 -32.41
C TYR A 672 -16.75 16.96 -33.92
N ALA A 673 -17.72 16.51 -34.72
CA ALA A 673 -17.69 16.58 -36.19
C ALA A 673 -17.55 18.00 -36.80
N THR A 674 -17.72 19.05 -36.00
CA THR A 674 -17.50 20.46 -36.39
C THR A 674 -16.07 20.93 -36.16
N ARG A 675 -15.25 20.17 -35.44
CA ARG A 675 -13.86 20.47 -35.08
C ARG A 675 -12.93 20.14 -36.24
N SER A 676 -12.00 21.05 -36.54
CA SER A 676 -10.95 20.84 -37.54
C SER A 676 -9.56 20.61 -36.93
N THR A 677 -9.49 20.53 -35.61
CA THR A 677 -8.29 20.26 -34.83
C THR A 677 -8.55 19.04 -33.96
N GLY A 678 -7.49 18.30 -33.65
CA GLY A 678 -7.57 17.11 -32.80
C GLY A 678 -8.20 17.39 -31.43
N VAL A 679 -8.97 16.42 -30.95
CA VAL A 679 -9.68 16.37 -29.67
C VAL A 679 -9.23 15.15 -28.89
N GLU A 680 -9.06 15.29 -27.57
CA GLU A 680 -8.85 14.17 -26.66
C GLU A 680 -10.13 13.99 -25.82
N ALA A 681 -10.84 12.87 -26.00
CA ALA A 681 -12.11 12.60 -25.34
C ALA A 681 -12.19 11.16 -24.82
N SER A 682 -12.65 10.99 -23.57
CA SER A 682 -12.74 9.69 -22.90
C SER A 682 -14.11 9.51 -22.23
N LEU A 683 -14.71 8.32 -22.42
CA LEU A 683 -15.94 7.87 -21.74
C LEU A 683 -15.63 7.25 -20.37
N GLY A 684 -14.38 6.81 -20.16
CA GLY A 684 -13.89 6.17 -18.94
C GLY A 684 -13.12 7.11 -18.01
N ARG A 685 -12.92 6.67 -16.75
CA ARG A 685 -12.02 7.37 -15.81
C ARG A 685 -10.59 7.01 -16.21
N VAL A 686 -9.84 7.98 -16.76
CA VAL A 686 -8.42 7.84 -17.15
C VAL A 686 -7.57 7.32 -15.97
N ASP A 687 -7.39 6.00 -15.88
CA ASP A 687 -6.40 5.33 -15.04
C ASP A 687 -5.43 4.66 -16.02
N GLY A 688 -4.43 5.43 -16.45
CA GLY A 688 -3.49 5.10 -17.52
C GLY A 688 -2.56 3.91 -17.24
N SER A 689 -3.11 2.74 -16.95
CA SER A 689 -2.38 1.48 -16.87
C SER A 689 -3.12 0.36 -17.60
N TYR A 690 -2.77 0.13 -18.88
CA TYR A 690 -3.18 -1.06 -19.62
C TYR A 690 -2.27 -2.26 -19.25
N PRO A 691 -2.82 -3.40 -18.78
CA PRO A 691 -2.03 -4.55 -18.35
C PRO A 691 -1.32 -5.31 -19.48
N ASP A 692 -1.80 -5.19 -20.73
CA ASP A 692 -1.50 -6.14 -21.80
C ASP A 692 -0.76 -5.57 -23.02
N GLY A 693 -0.18 -4.37 -22.91
CA GLY A 693 0.82 -3.88 -23.88
C GLY A 693 0.26 -3.16 -25.12
N GLY A 694 -0.95 -2.61 -25.06
CA GLY A 694 -1.41 -1.58 -25.99
C GLY A 694 -0.55 -0.30 -25.93
N PRO A 695 -0.65 0.60 -26.93
CA PRO A 695 0.10 1.86 -26.91
C PRO A 695 -0.23 2.66 -25.65
N ALA A 696 0.81 3.19 -24.99
CA ALA A 696 0.62 4.09 -23.88
C ALA A 696 0.02 5.40 -24.41
N PHE A 697 -1.26 5.64 -24.10
CA PHE A 697 -1.88 6.94 -24.29
C PHE A 697 -1.14 7.94 -23.39
N SER A 698 -0.45 8.88 -24.03
CA SER A 698 0.33 9.91 -23.36
C SER A 698 -0.64 11.02 -22.96
N GLU A 699 -0.92 11.17 -21.66
CA GLU A 699 -1.39 12.45 -21.14
C GLU A 699 -0.42 13.54 -21.61
N GLY A 700 -0.92 14.43 -22.46
CA GLY A 700 -0.23 15.67 -22.82
C GLY A 700 0.54 15.64 -24.12
N ASN A 701 -0.13 16.06 -25.19
CA ASN A 701 0.48 16.88 -26.24
C ASN A 701 -0.38 18.11 -26.56
N GLY A 702 -0.76 18.88 -25.54
CA GLY A 702 -0.97 20.34 -25.61
C GLY A 702 -1.57 20.92 -26.90
N ALA A 703 -2.77 20.47 -27.28
CA ALA A 703 -3.57 21.07 -28.34
C ALA A 703 -4.95 21.47 -27.82
N GLY A 704 -5.00 22.58 -27.08
CA GLY A 704 -6.13 23.51 -27.16
C GLY A 704 -7.25 23.36 -26.13
N ASP A 705 -7.90 22.21 -26.05
CA ASP A 705 -9.23 22.08 -25.44
C ASP A 705 -9.35 20.70 -24.74
N GLU A 706 -9.60 20.67 -23.42
CA GLU A 706 -9.78 19.42 -22.64
C GLU A 706 -11.27 19.22 -22.33
N ASP A 707 -11.98 18.46 -23.17
CA ASP A 707 -13.41 18.18 -23.01
C ASP A 707 -13.63 16.95 -22.14
N ARG A 708 -14.58 17.04 -21.19
CA ARG A 708 -14.92 15.92 -20.29
C ARG A 708 -16.31 15.40 -20.57
N ILE A 709 -16.41 14.11 -20.90
CA ILE A 709 -17.68 13.39 -20.97
C ILE A 709 -17.91 12.70 -19.61
N THR A 710 -19.09 12.91 -19.02
CA THR A 710 -19.25 12.84 -17.55
C THR A 710 -20.18 11.73 -17.07
N ALA A 711 -21.06 11.21 -17.93
CA ALA A 711 -21.90 10.03 -17.69
C ALA A 711 -22.65 9.60 -18.97
N ASP A 712 -22.92 8.29 -19.04
CA ASP A 712 -23.94 7.65 -19.89
C ASP A 712 -23.94 8.16 -21.34
N VAL A 713 -22.85 7.87 -22.07
CA VAL A 713 -22.72 8.14 -23.51
C VAL A 713 -22.22 6.86 -24.17
N GLU A 714 -22.97 6.38 -25.15
CA GLU A 714 -22.66 5.12 -25.85
C GLU A 714 -21.92 5.36 -27.17
N ARG A 715 -22.00 6.56 -27.73
CA ARG A 715 -21.37 6.92 -29.01
C ARG A 715 -20.51 8.16 -28.89
N LEU A 716 -19.26 8.06 -29.33
CA LEU A 716 -18.30 9.16 -29.38
C LEU A 716 -17.78 9.31 -30.82
N SER A 717 -17.67 10.54 -31.31
CA SER A 717 -17.13 10.82 -32.63
C SER A 717 -16.17 11.98 -32.61
N GLY A 718 -14.99 11.80 -33.22
CA GLY A 718 -13.97 12.81 -33.44
C GLY A 718 -14.35 13.88 -34.46
N GLY A 719 -13.40 14.75 -34.77
CA GLY A 719 -13.47 15.82 -35.74
C GLY A 719 -12.76 15.48 -37.05
N GLY A 720 -12.17 16.49 -37.69
CA GLY A 720 -11.37 16.34 -38.91
C GLY A 720 -9.86 16.53 -38.70
N GLY A 721 -9.38 16.35 -37.47
CA GLY A 721 -7.97 16.41 -37.10
C GLY A 721 -7.59 15.19 -36.26
N PRO A 722 -6.30 15.01 -35.91
CA PRO A 722 -5.84 13.81 -35.22
C PRO A 722 -6.39 13.74 -33.78
N ASP A 723 -7.35 12.86 -33.57
CA ASP A 723 -8.11 12.70 -32.33
C ASP A 723 -7.59 11.55 -31.46
N VAL A 724 -7.91 11.62 -30.18
CA VAL A 724 -7.63 10.55 -29.20
C VAL A 724 -8.95 10.22 -28.49
N LEU A 725 -9.52 9.06 -28.79
CA LEU A 725 -10.84 8.63 -28.31
C LEU A 725 -10.71 7.35 -27.45
N ASP A 726 -11.25 7.40 -26.24
CA ASP A 726 -11.19 6.26 -25.30
C ASP A 726 -12.60 5.90 -24.79
N GLY A 727 -12.92 4.61 -24.85
CA GLY A 727 -14.17 4.03 -24.34
C GLY A 727 -14.14 3.83 -22.82
N ASP A 728 -15.12 3.09 -22.32
CA ASP A 728 -15.24 2.74 -20.91
C ASP A 728 -15.35 1.21 -20.71
N ALA A 729 -16.17 0.76 -19.77
CA ALA A 729 -16.34 -0.66 -19.49
C ALA A 729 -17.64 -1.25 -20.09
N PHE A 730 -18.34 -0.44 -20.89
CA PHE A 730 -19.59 -0.79 -21.56
C PHE A 730 -19.38 -0.92 -23.07
N ALA A 731 -20.39 -1.42 -23.77
CA ALA A 731 -20.32 -1.51 -25.23
C ALA A 731 -20.42 -0.12 -25.87
N ASN A 732 -19.29 0.41 -26.36
CA ASN A 732 -19.18 1.73 -26.94
C ASN A 732 -19.16 1.70 -28.48
N THR A 733 -19.41 2.84 -29.10
CA THR A 733 -19.10 3.08 -30.51
C THR A 733 -18.23 4.32 -30.65
N LEU A 734 -17.01 4.14 -31.14
CA LEU A 734 -16.02 5.20 -31.36
C LEU A 734 -15.79 5.40 -32.87
N ILE A 735 -15.75 6.65 -33.31
CA ILE A 735 -15.57 7.02 -34.73
C ILE A 735 -14.53 8.14 -34.80
N GLY A 736 -13.37 7.91 -35.39
CA GLY A 736 -12.32 8.94 -35.57
C GLY A 736 -12.76 10.03 -36.55
N ASN A 737 -13.30 9.61 -37.69
CA ASN A 737 -13.70 10.41 -38.85
C ASN A 737 -12.53 10.75 -39.77
N GLY A 738 -11.79 11.83 -39.54
CA GLY A 738 -10.68 12.15 -40.45
C GLY A 738 -9.52 12.78 -39.72
N GLY A 739 -8.31 12.44 -40.12
CA GLY A 739 -7.11 12.72 -39.34
C GLY A 739 -6.51 11.43 -38.82
N ALA A 740 -5.24 11.46 -38.45
CA ALA A 740 -4.55 10.29 -37.91
C ALA A 740 -4.93 10.10 -36.43
N ASP A 741 -5.91 9.24 -36.17
CA ASP A 741 -6.60 9.11 -34.90
C ASP A 741 -6.04 7.95 -34.05
N ILE A 742 -6.28 8.02 -32.74
CA ILE A 742 -5.97 6.94 -31.80
C ILE A 742 -7.23 6.57 -31.02
N LEU A 743 -7.73 5.35 -31.23
CA LEU A 743 -8.97 4.83 -30.66
C LEU A 743 -8.69 3.65 -29.70
N SER A 744 -9.37 3.63 -28.56
CA SER A 744 -9.33 2.54 -27.58
C SER A 744 -10.73 2.19 -27.10
N GLY A 745 -11.17 0.93 -27.25
CA GLY A 745 -12.52 0.50 -26.91
C GLY A 745 -12.76 0.37 -25.41
N GLY A 746 -11.74 -0.02 -24.64
CA GLY A 746 -11.87 -0.30 -23.21
C GLY A 746 -12.27 -1.75 -22.94
N ASP A 747 -13.02 -2.00 -21.87
CA ASP A 747 -13.66 -3.32 -21.69
C ASP A 747 -15.06 -3.24 -22.33
N GLY A 748 -15.53 -4.24 -23.05
CA GLY A 748 -16.83 -4.04 -23.69
C GLY A 748 -17.20 -5.04 -24.75
N ALA A 749 -17.97 -4.58 -25.72
CA ALA A 749 -18.20 -5.29 -26.97
C ALA A 749 -18.35 -4.17 -28.00
N ASP A 750 -17.19 -3.63 -28.38
CA ASP A 750 -17.06 -2.28 -28.86
C ASP A 750 -17.07 -2.24 -30.39
N ARG A 751 -17.38 -1.05 -30.92
CA ARG A 751 -17.32 -0.76 -32.36
C ARG A 751 -16.42 0.44 -32.57
N LEU A 752 -15.25 0.21 -33.15
CA LEU A 752 -14.28 1.24 -33.46
C LEU A 752 -14.20 1.40 -34.99
N SER A 753 -14.15 2.64 -35.43
CA SER A 753 -13.95 3.02 -36.84
C SER A 753 -12.92 4.14 -36.87
N GLY A 754 -11.76 3.90 -37.48
CA GLY A 754 -10.70 4.89 -37.69
C GLY A 754 -11.22 6.04 -38.56
N GLY A 755 -11.35 5.79 -39.86
CA GLY A 755 -11.96 6.73 -40.78
C GLY A 755 -11.04 7.01 -41.97
N ASP A 756 -10.84 8.28 -42.28
CA ASP A 756 -9.88 8.71 -43.30
C ASP A 756 -8.51 8.99 -42.63
N ASP A 757 -7.40 8.62 -43.29
CA ASP A 757 -6.00 8.78 -42.86
C ASP A 757 -5.48 7.63 -41.96
N ASP A 758 -4.19 7.64 -41.64
CA ASP A 758 -3.51 6.52 -40.98
C ASP A 758 -3.83 6.46 -39.46
N ASP A 759 -4.59 5.46 -39.04
CA ASP A 759 -5.14 5.36 -37.68
C ASP A 759 -4.47 4.28 -36.80
N ILE A 760 -4.65 4.42 -35.49
CA ILE A 760 -4.31 3.39 -34.51
C ILE A 760 -5.56 3.02 -33.71
N ALA A 761 -6.00 1.77 -33.77
CA ALA A 761 -7.19 1.32 -33.03
C ALA A 761 -6.95 0.05 -32.22
N TYR A 762 -7.39 0.06 -30.96
CA TYR A 762 -7.31 -1.06 -30.02
C TYR A 762 -8.68 -1.42 -29.46
N GLY A 763 -9.14 -2.66 -29.71
CA GLY A 763 -10.43 -3.16 -29.20
C GLY A 763 -10.48 -3.20 -27.67
N GLY A 764 -9.53 -3.91 -27.05
CA GLY A 764 -9.53 -4.14 -25.61
C GLY A 764 -10.23 -5.44 -25.23
N PRO A 765 -10.54 -5.68 -23.94
CA PRO A 765 -11.24 -6.89 -23.52
C PRO A 765 -12.71 -6.92 -23.95
N GLY A 766 -13.07 -7.84 -24.82
CA GLY A 766 -14.44 -8.22 -25.12
C GLY A 766 -14.62 -8.72 -26.55
N ASP A 767 -15.86 -8.82 -27.03
CA ASP A 767 -16.13 -9.25 -28.41
C ASP A 767 -16.27 -7.99 -29.30
N ASP A 768 -15.15 -7.50 -29.84
CA ASP A 768 -15.04 -6.19 -30.47
C ASP A 768 -15.10 -6.24 -32.01
N THR A 769 -15.41 -5.10 -32.62
CA THR A 769 -15.27 -4.85 -34.06
C THR A 769 -14.43 -3.60 -34.25
N VAL A 770 -13.25 -3.76 -34.85
CA VAL A 770 -12.32 -2.66 -35.14
C VAL A 770 -12.13 -2.56 -36.65
N GLU A 771 -12.45 -1.39 -37.21
CA GLU A 771 -12.36 -1.08 -38.65
C GLU A 771 -11.41 0.11 -38.86
N GLY A 772 -10.39 -0.06 -39.70
CA GLY A 772 -9.45 0.99 -40.09
C GLY A 772 -10.08 1.99 -41.06
N ASN A 773 -10.62 1.46 -42.17
CA ASN A 773 -11.20 2.18 -43.31
C ASN A 773 -10.14 2.66 -44.33
N ASP A 774 -10.01 3.96 -44.58
CA ASP A 774 -9.13 4.49 -45.64
C ASP A 774 -7.81 4.98 -45.01
N GLY A 775 -6.68 4.28 -45.18
CA GLY A 775 -5.43 4.67 -44.53
C GLY A 775 -4.45 3.51 -44.37
N ASP A 776 -3.19 3.78 -44.04
CA ASP A 776 -2.26 2.73 -43.62
C ASP A 776 -2.41 2.48 -42.09
N ASP A 777 -3.32 1.60 -41.68
CA ASP A 777 -3.77 1.52 -40.28
C ASP A 777 -3.01 0.51 -39.41
N GLU A 778 -2.90 0.77 -38.09
CA GLU A 778 -2.48 -0.22 -37.09
C GLU A 778 -3.63 -0.64 -36.17
N LEU A 779 -4.11 -1.87 -36.36
CA LEU A 779 -5.26 -2.42 -35.65
C LEU A 779 -4.85 -3.57 -34.73
N SER A 780 -5.37 -3.56 -33.51
CA SER A 780 -5.21 -4.67 -32.56
C SER A 780 -6.49 -4.99 -31.82
N ASP A 781 -6.74 -6.28 -31.61
CA ASP A 781 -7.79 -6.78 -30.75
C ASP A 781 -7.23 -7.05 -29.33
N GLY A 782 -8.10 -7.22 -28.34
CA GLY A 782 -7.70 -7.61 -27.00
C GLY A 782 -8.07 -9.06 -26.72
N THR A 783 -8.74 -9.32 -25.61
CA THR A 783 -9.22 -10.68 -25.29
C THR A 783 -10.67 -10.82 -25.70
N GLY A 784 -11.07 -11.92 -26.32
CA GLY A 784 -12.46 -12.15 -26.74
C GLY A 784 -12.53 -12.59 -28.20
N ALA A 785 -13.74 -12.71 -28.74
CA ALA A 785 -13.91 -13.17 -30.12
C ALA A 785 -14.10 -11.97 -31.06
N ASP A 786 -12.99 -11.52 -31.64
CA ASP A 786 -12.91 -10.20 -32.25
C ASP A 786 -13.05 -10.20 -33.78
N THR A 787 -13.35 -9.03 -34.34
CA THR A 787 -13.32 -8.76 -35.77
C THR A 787 -12.44 -7.56 -36.09
N LEU A 788 -11.34 -7.77 -36.83
CA LEU A 788 -10.48 -6.71 -37.36
C LEU A 788 -10.66 -6.56 -38.87
N LEU A 789 -10.94 -5.34 -39.33
CA LEU A 789 -11.11 -5.00 -40.75
C LEU A 789 -10.10 -3.88 -41.08
N GLY A 790 -9.10 -4.16 -41.92
CA GLY A 790 -8.11 -3.17 -42.35
C GLY A 790 -8.77 -2.08 -43.19
N GLY A 791 -9.05 -2.39 -44.46
CA GLY A 791 -9.79 -1.48 -45.34
C GLY A 791 -9.01 -1.23 -46.63
N ASP A 792 -8.92 0.03 -47.04
CA ASP A 792 -8.12 0.49 -48.18
C ASP A 792 -6.78 1.03 -47.63
N GLY A 793 -5.63 0.45 -48.01
CA GLY A 793 -4.31 0.92 -47.57
C GLY A 793 -3.37 -0.22 -47.18
N ASP A 794 -2.12 0.08 -46.83
CA ASP A 794 -1.14 -0.94 -46.42
C ASP A 794 -1.21 -1.19 -44.89
N ASP A 795 -2.12 -2.05 -44.45
CA ASP A 795 -2.48 -2.18 -43.02
C ASP A 795 -1.59 -3.11 -42.19
N LEU A 796 -1.66 -2.96 -40.86
CA LEU A 796 -1.06 -3.83 -39.85
C LEU A 796 -2.09 -4.33 -38.84
N LEU A 797 -2.50 -5.60 -38.95
CA LEU A 797 -3.48 -6.21 -38.04
C LEU A 797 -2.82 -7.21 -37.07
N ARG A 798 -3.10 -7.11 -35.77
CA ARG A 798 -2.53 -7.98 -34.73
C ARG A 798 -3.62 -8.59 -33.86
N SER A 799 -3.69 -9.92 -33.84
CA SER A 799 -4.56 -10.67 -32.91
C SER A 799 -3.82 -11.17 -31.66
N LEU A 800 -4.46 -11.10 -30.49
CA LEU A 800 -3.95 -11.58 -29.21
C LEU A 800 -4.19 -13.09 -29.02
N SER A 801 -3.22 -13.80 -28.44
CA SER A 801 -3.38 -15.24 -28.17
C SER A 801 -4.01 -15.51 -26.80
N ASP A 802 -5.33 -15.60 -26.74
CA ASP A 802 -6.08 -15.88 -25.51
C ASP A 802 -6.91 -17.20 -25.53
N GLY A 803 -7.13 -17.77 -26.72
CA GLY A 803 -7.88 -19.01 -26.94
C GLY A 803 -9.32 -18.83 -27.43
N ALA A 804 -9.77 -17.59 -27.64
CA ALA A 804 -10.92 -17.25 -28.47
C ALA A 804 -10.57 -17.40 -29.97
N VAL A 805 -11.50 -17.03 -30.87
CA VAL A 805 -11.30 -17.20 -32.32
C VAL A 805 -11.67 -15.91 -33.01
N ASP A 806 -10.66 -15.28 -33.61
CA ASP A 806 -10.80 -13.96 -34.23
C ASP A 806 -11.03 -14.05 -35.73
N GLN A 807 -11.65 -13.01 -36.28
CA GLN A 807 -11.89 -12.83 -37.70
C GLN A 807 -11.17 -11.59 -38.21
N LEU A 808 -10.22 -11.79 -39.13
CA LEU A 808 -9.47 -10.70 -39.74
C LEU A 808 -9.78 -10.62 -41.24
N SER A 809 -10.03 -9.42 -41.74
CA SER A 809 -10.07 -9.09 -43.17
C SER A 809 -9.09 -7.97 -43.44
N CYS A 810 -8.04 -8.22 -44.22
CA CYS A 810 -7.05 -7.18 -44.46
C CYS A 810 -7.56 -6.11 -45.42
N GLY A 811 -8.10 -6.48 -46.58
CA GLY A 811 -8.75 -5.52 -47.48
C GLY A 811 -7.94 -5.29 -48.76
N ASP A 812 -7.94 -4.05 -49.26
CA ASP A 812 -7.25 -3.63 -50.47
C ASP A 812 -5.90 -2.99 -50.11
N GLY A 813 -4.79 -3.67 -50.40
CA GLY A 813 -3.45 -3.11 -50.14
C GLY A 813 -2.38 -4.18 -49.93
N THR A 814 -1.22 -3.77 -49.41
CA THR A 814 -0.10 -4.65 -49.06
C THR A 814 -0.01 -4.88 -47.56
N ASP A 815 -0.93 -5.68 -47.04
CA ASP A 815 -1.15 -5.77 -45.60
C ASP A 815 -0.18 -6.72 -44.89
N ARG A 816 0.02 -6.46 -43.61
CA ARG A 816 0.75 -7.32 -42.67
C ARG A 816 -0.18 -7.73 -41.56
N PHE A 817 -0.14 -9.01 -41.19
CA PHE A 817 -0.97 -9.50 -40.10
C PHE A 817 -0.25 -10.54 -39.25
N ALA A 818 -0.61 -10.59 -37.97
CA ALA A 818 -0.17 -11.61 -37.03
C ALA A 818 -1.41 -12.30 -36.42
N LEU A 819 -1.53 -13.62 -36.64
CA LEU A 819 -2.63 -14.43 -36.10
C LEU A 819 -2.17 -15.24 -34.89
N ALA A 820 -3.04 -15.35 -33.90
CA ALA A 820 -2.93 -16.36 -32.87
C ALA A 820 -3.42 -17.73 -33.37
N ALA A 821 -3.31 -18.73 -32.49
CA ALA A 821 -3.55 -20.12 -32.83
C ALA A 821 -5.06 -20.46 -32.79
N GLY A 822 -5.77 -20.20 -33.88
CA GLY A 822 -7.21 -20.48 -33.97
C GLY A 822 -7.95 -19.62 -34.99
N ASP A 823 -7.37 -18.48 -35.32
CA ASP A 823 -8.04 -17.36 -36.00
C ASP A 823 -8.14 -17.55 -37.51
N ARG A 824 -8.96 -16.71 -38.12
CA ARG A 824 -9.26 -16.75 -39.55
C ARG A 824 -8.95 -15.41 -40.19
N ALA A 825 -7.94 -15.39 -41.06
CA ALA A 825 -7.71 -14.28 -41.97
C ALA A 825 -8.37 -14.53 -43.34
N SER A 826 -8.89 -13.48 -43.94
CA SER A 826 -9.41 -13.44 -45.32
C SER A 826 -8.93 -12.16 -46.01
N ASN A 827 -8.89 -12.16 -47.36
CA ASN A 827 -8.47 -11.00 -48.15
C ASN A 827 -7.11 -10.41 -47.74
N CYS A 828 -6.12 -11.23 -47.41
CA CYS A 828 -4.78 -10.79 -47.07
C CYS A 828 -3.77 -11.26 -48.11
N GLU A 829 -3.08 -10.33 -48.79
CA GLU A 829 -1.98 -10.68 -49.69
C GLU A 829 -0.70 -10.95 -48.87
N ILE A 830 -0.26 -12.20 -48.80
CA ILE A 830 0.97 -12.55 -48.06
C ILE A 830 2.19 -11.95 -48.77
N ALA A 831 2.71 -10.83 -48.28
CA ALA A 831 4.01 -10.31 -48.69
C ALA A 831 5.13 -11.27 -48.21
N THR A 832 5.58 -12.16 -49.09
CA THR A 832 6.79 -12.97 -48.82
C THR A 832 8.03 -12.07 -48.85
N GLY A 833 8.55 -11.68 -47.68
CA GLY A 833 9.79 -10.91 -47.54
C GLY A 833 10.47 -11.13 -46.20
#